data_AF-A0A933TZN5-F1
#
_entry.id   AF-A0A933TZN5-F1
#
_cell.length_a   1.000
_cell.length_b   1.000
_cell.length_c   1.000
_cell.angle_alpha   90.00
_cell.angle_beta   90.00
_cell.angle_gamma   90.00
#
_symmetry.space_group_name_H-M   'P 1'
#
loop_
_entity.id
_entity.type
_entity.pdbx_description
1 polymer ?
#
loop_
_entity_poly.entity_id
_entity_poly.type
_entity_poly.pdbx_seq_one_letter_code
_entity_poly.pdbx_strand_id
1 'polypeptide(L)'
;MPNFCEIAAGAADRYGTSPNTCQPDGVPDSCQPSPDCDSNGLPNFCEIAAGAADRYGTSPNTCQPDGVPDSCQLSPDCDGNGVPNFCEIAGGARDTYGTNPQVCQPDGVPDSCQAARDCDHDGEPNFCEIAAGAPDLYRLNPPTCQPDGVPDSCQPAPDCDADGLPDFCELAGGAVDHYGVNPNACQPDGIPDSCQPTSDCDADGVPDFCAITAGAVDQYGTSPNTCQPDGVPDSCQPSPDCDGQGLPDFCDLATGAADRHGLAPDACQPDGIPDACQPAADCDSDGVPDSCVLLAGGADRYGLAPNVCQPDGIPDACQPAADCDLDGLPNFCALASGAADRYGVGPNTCAPDGIPDACERAPDCDLDGLPDFCALANGASDCDANGIPDACQSDCDADGTPDACEPDCDHDGVPDACEPLQLDCNANGILDQCELLDPNRFDCNGNSQLDECETDCDANGSPDACDIVAQPGRDSDGNGLLDACECHDVNRRVPGSLLLYPEYDNRVADATLISCTNVLSSTVEVHFRFVDGLTCLEFDFKRTLTPEDTVTFLTSFVNPNSTQGYVYAYAQDPTTHQPIVFNGLIGQVVALEGLTGLGHSFDAVAFQGRGDGVLTDVDGDGHRDLNGLEYDGAPDEILIPRFLGQERGLHSELVLVGLSGGRAFTTILDLSIFNDNEEPFSAQYAFQCWARVALTDVSAVFTNAFLETTAQNPIEVLGASSKESGWIRLQGHVAYSTVKEIPDPAFYAVLIERTGSLAASDLPFELCEQRNGSLLPVALTGDNDD
;
A
#
# COMPACT_ATOMS: atom_id res chain seq x y z
N MET A 1 -2.85 63.78 -68.70
CA MET A 1 -2.08 63.35 -69.90
C MET A 1 -1.62 61.91 -69.66
N PRO A 2 -1.10 61.15 -70.64
CA PRO A 2 -0.56 59.81 -70.34
C PRO A 2 0.50 59.93 -69.25
N ASN A 3 0.44 59.10 -68.21
CA ASN A 3 1.30 59.21 -67.01
C ASN A 3 2.79 59.36 -67.40
N PHE A 4 3.24 58.59 -68.40
CA PHE A 4 4.58 58.72 -69.01
C PHE A 4 4.96 60.15 -69.47
N CYS A 5 4.04 60.89 -70.08
CA CYS A 5 4.28 62.26 -70.54
C CYS A 5 4.35 63.27 -69.38
N GLU A 6 3.62 63.03 -68.29
CA GLU A 6 3.70 63.89 -67.10
C GLU A 6 5.02 63.64 -66.35
N ILE A 7 5.47 62.39 -66.28
CA ILE A 7 6.76 62.02 -65.69
C ILE A 7 7.93 62.62 -66.48
N ALA A 8 7.90 62.56 -67.82
CA ALA A 8 8.93 63.16 -68.66
C ALA A 8 9.00 64.70 -68.55
N ALA A 9 7.94 65.34 -68.07
CA ALA A 9 7.90 66.78 -67.78
C ALA A 9 8.27 67.12 -66.32
N GLY A 10 8.62 66.10 -65.51
CA GLY A 10 9.09 66.26 -64.14
C GLY A 10 8.04 65.99 -63.05
N ALA A 11 6.84 65.47 -63.39
CA ALA A 11 5.87 65.03 -62.40
C ALA A 11 6.24 63.64 -61.83
N ALA A 12 5.85 63.34 -60.60
CA ALA A 12 6.11 62.03 -59.99
C ALA A 12 5.16 60.95 -60.55
N ASP A 13 5.68 59.75 -60.85
CA ASP A 13 4.90 58.61 -61.34
C ASP A 13 3.97 58.06 -60.25
N ARG A 14 2.65 58.29 -60.38
CA ARG A 14 1.64 57.86 -59.38
C ARG A 14 0.84 56.61 -59.74
N TYR A 15 0.72 56.25 -61.03
CA TYR A 15 -0.18 55.19 -61.51
C TYR A 15 0.51 54.19 -62.44
N GLY A 16 1.84 54.11 -62.36
CA GLY A 16 2.67 53.22 -63.18
C GLY A 16 2.52 53.43 -64.68
N THR A 17 3.23 52.61 -65.46
CA THR A 17 3.13 52.62 -66.94
C THR A 17 2.68 51.28 -67.52
N SER A 18 2.42 50.28 -66.66
CA SER A 18 2.01 48.94 -67.08
C SER A 18 0.49 48.87 -67.25
N PRO A 19 -0.04 48.29 -68.35
CA PRO A 19 -1.47 48.29 -68.66
C PRO A 19 -2.37 47.58 -67.63
N ASN A 20 -1.79 46.72 -66.79
CA ASN A 20 -2.53 45.83 -65.90
C ASN A 20 -2.68 46.39 -64.47
N THR A 21 -2.04 47.51 -64.15
CA THR A 21 -2.15 48.17 -62.84
C THR A 21 -2.83 49.53 -62.94
N CYS A 22 -2.81 50.16 -64.13
CA CYS A 22 -3.36 51.49 -64.37
C CYS A 22 -4.91 51.50 -64.40
N GLN A 23 -5.56 51.53 -63.24
CA GLN A 23 -7.00 51.76 -63.11
C GLN A 23 -7.30 53.20 -62.66
N PRO A 24 -8.28 53.89 -63.29
CA PRO A 24 -8.61 55.27 -62.96
C PRO A 24 -9.64 55.35 -61.83
N ASP A 25 -9.43 54.62 -60.74
CA ASP A 25 -10.31 54.64 -59.56
C ASP A 25 -9.93 55.74 -58.56
N GLY A 26 -8.84 56.46 -58.84
CA GLY A 26 -8.34 57.57 -58.02
C GLY A 26 -7.39 57.13 -56.90
N VAL A 27 -7.15 55.83 -56.73
CA VAL A 27 -6.22 55.27 -55.76
C VAL A 27 -4.91 54.93 -56.48
N PRO A 28 -3.73 55.41 -56.04
CA PRO A 28 -2.45 55.05 -56.65
C PRO A 28 -2.22 53.54 -56.69
N ASP A 29 -1.73 53.01 -57.82
CA ASP A 29 -1.48 51.56 -58.02
C ASP A 29 -0.63 50.94 -56.91
N SER A 30 0.29 51.70 -56.33
CA SER A 30 1.14 51.27 -55.21
C SER A 30 0.35 50.85 -53.98
N CYS A 31 -0.94 51.20 -53.89
CA CYS A 31 -1.80 50.94 -52.75
C CYS A 31 -2.78 49.78 -52.93
N GLN A 32 -2.73 49.07 -54.07
CA GLN A 32 -3.62 47.94 -54.32
C GLN A 32 -2.83 46.65 -54.56
N PRO A 33 -3.34 45.48 -54.12
CA PRO A 33 -4.62 45.24 -53.45
C PRO A 33 -4.44 45.13 -51.92
N SER A 34 -4.95 46.09 -51.14
CA SER A 34 -4.91 46.04 -49.67
C SER A 34 -6.32 46.24 -49.08
N PRO A 35 -6.68 45.61 -47.95
CA PRO A 35 -8.01 45.75 -47.32
C PRO A 35 -8.27 47.17 -46.79
N ASP A 36 -9.55 47.57 -46.75
CA ASP A 36 -10.05 48.78 -46.08
C ASP A 36 -10.83 48.34 -44.82
N CYS A 37 -10.12 48.12 -43.70
CA CYS A 37 -10.73 47.51 -42.50
C CYS A 37 -11.68 48.47 -41.75
N ASP A 38 -11.57 49.80 -41.92
CA ASP A 38 -12.49 50.77 -41.31
C ASP A 38 -13.60 51.25 -42.27
N SER A 39 -13.55 50.79 -43.52
CA SER A 39 -14.55 50.96 -44.59
C SER A 39 -14.78 52.42 -44.98
N ASN A 40 -13.76 53.26 -44.88
CA ASN A 40 -13.87 54.69 -45.16
C ASN A 40 -13.63 55.05 -46.65
N GLY A 41 -13.29 54.06 -47.48
CA GLY A 41 -13.11 54.17 -48.92
C GLY A 41 -11.66 54.35 -49.38
N LEU A 42 -10.68 54.34 -48.48
CA LEU A 42 -9.24 54.29 -48.78
C LEU A 42 -8.64 53.00 -48.21
N PRO A 43 -7.94 52.17 -49.00
CA PRO A 43 -7.24 51.00 -48.46
C PRO A 43 -6.24 51.39 -47.38
N ASN A 44 -6.18 50.63 -46.28
CA ASN A 44 -5.36 50.93 -45.10
C ASN A 44 -3.91 51.28 -45.50
N PHE A 45 -3.33 50.53 -46.45
CA PHE A 45 -1.97 50.79 -46.95
C PHE A 45 -1.81 52.22 -47.50
N CYS A 46 -2.80 52.73 -48.23
CA CYS A 46 -2.77 54.07 -48.80
C CYS A 46 -2.98 55.16 -47.76
N GLU A 47 -3.78 54.89 -46.72
CA GLU A 47 -3.92 55.80 -45.59
C GLU A 47 -2.62 55.91 -44.80
N ILE A 48 -1.96 54.79 -44.52
CA ILE A 48 -0.65 54.75 -43.84
C ILE A 48 0.41 55.47 -44.69
N ALA A 49 0.43 55.23 -46.01
CA ALA A 49 1.34 55.92 -46.92
C ALA A 49 1.07 57.45 -47.00
N ALA A 50 -0.18 57.87 -46.77
CA ALA A 50 -0.57 59.27 -46.64
C ALA A 50 -0.34 59.85 -45.23
N GLY A 51 0.13 59.03 -44.28
CA GLY A 51 0.53 59.41 -42.92
C GLY A 51 -0.46 59.06 -41.81
N ALA A 52 -1.50 58.26 -42.08
CA ALA A 52 -2.38 57.73 -41.04
C ALA A 52 -1.68 56.65 -40.21
N ALA A 53 -2.04 56.51 -38.94
CA ALA A 53 -1.45 55.48 -38.07
C ALA A 53 -2.00 54.09 -38.43
N ASP A 54 -1.11 53.10 -38.57
CA ASP A 54 -1.46 51.71 -38.90
C ASP A 54 -2.20 51.04 -37.72
N ARG A 55 -3.54 51.04 -37.78
CA ARG A 55 -4.39 50.61 -36.65
C ARG A 55 -5.01 49.23 -36.82
N TYR A 56 -5.00 48.68 -38.04
CA TYR A 56 -5.67 47.44 -38.41
C TYR A 56 -4.79 46.52 -39.28
N GLY A 57 -3.51 46.87 -39.49
CA GLY A 57 -2.59 46.09 -40.30
C GLY A 57 -2.87 46.17 -41.81
N THR A 58 -1.95 45.59 -42.59
CA THR A 58 -2.01 45.51 -44.06
C THR A 58 -2.13 44.07 -44.58
N SER A 59 -2.17 43.08 -43.67
CA SER A 59 -2.22 41.66 -44.00
C SER A 59 -3.65 41.22 -44.38
N PRO A 60 -3.86 40.38 -45.41
CA PRO A 60 -5.19 40.22 -46.02
C PRO A 60 -6.26 39.50 -45.18
N ASN A 61 -5.89 38.83 -44.08
CA ASN A 61 -6.72 37.77 -43.47
C ASN A 61 -7.00 37.92 -41.97
N THR A 62 -6.71 39.07 -41.39
CA THR A 62 -6.97 39.36 -39.99
C THR A 62 -7.48 40.81 -39.95
N CYS A 63 -8.68 41.03 -39.41
CA CYS A 63 -9.12 42.36 -38.97
C CYS A 63 -9.71 42.06 -37.58
N GLN A 64 -8.87 42.04 -36.54
CA GLN A 64 -9.35 42.02 -35.15
C GLN A 64 -9.40 43.45 -34.62
N PRO A 65 -10.54 43.93 -34.09
CA PRO A 65 -10.67 45.30 -33.62
C PRO A 65 -10.23 45.41 -32.15
N ASP A 66 -9.02 44.93 -31.85
CA ASP A 66 -8.37 45.08 -30.53
C ASP A 66 -7.43 46.30 -30.47
N GLY A 67 -7.11 46.88 -31.64
CA GLY A 67 -6.24 48.04 -31.77
C GLY A 67 -4.76 47.70 -31.82
N VAL A 68 -4.39 46.42 -31.99
CA VAL A 68 -3.01 45.94 -32.15
C VAL A 68 -2.81 45.44 -33.59
N PRO A 69 -1.75 45.88 -34.31
CA PRO A 69 -1.45 45.39 -35.67
C PRO A 69 -1.25 43.87 -35.74
N ASP A 70 -1.91 43.20 -36.69
CA ASP A 70 -1.93 41.72 -36.78
C ASP A 70 -0.56 41.07 -36.98
N SER A 71 0.42 41.81 -37.53
CA SER A 71 1.80 41.32 -37.64
C SER A 71 2.43 40.95 -36.28
N CYS A 72 1.77 41.32 -35.18
CA CYS A 72 2.30 41.19 -33.84
C CYS A 72 1.53 40.24 -32.93
N GLN A 73 0.35 39.78 -33.33
CA GLN A 73 -0.52 38.95 -32.50
C GLN A 73 0.02 37.52 -32.24
N LEU A 74 1.15 37.13 -32.85
CA LEU A 74 1.78 35.82 -32.65
C LEU A 74 2.93 35.84 -31.62
N SER A 75 3.22 37.00 -31.02
CA SER A 75 4.27 37.14 -29.99
C SER A 75 3.66 37.14 -28.58
N PRO A 76 4.33 36.57 -27.56
CA PRO A 76 3.93 36.75 -26.16
C PRO A 76 3.99 38.23 -25.75
N ASP A 77 3.11 38.61 -24.81
CA ASP A 77 3.07 39.88 -24.08
C ASP A 77 3.62 39.60 -22.67
N CYS A 78 4.90 39.88 -22.45
CA CYS A 78 5.61 39.40 -21.26
C CYS A 78 5.49 40.35 -20.06
N ASP A 79 5.22 41.64 -20.29
CA ASP A 79 4.96 42.59 -19.22
C ASP A 79 3.45 42.70 -18.89
N GLY A 80 2.59 42.06 -19.70
CA GLY A 80 1.16 41.90 -19.45
C GLY A 80 0.37 43.18 -19.69
N ASN A 81 0.90 44.13 -20.46
CA ASN A 81 0.32 45.45 -20.65
C ASN A 81 -0.78 45.49 -21.73
N GLY A 82 -1.01 44.38 -22.44
CA GLY A 82 -2.03 44.22 -23.47
C GLY A 82 -1.52 44.43 -24.89
N VAL A 83 -0.23 44.72 -25.11
CA VAL A 83 0.40 44.85 -26.43
C VAL A 83 1.53 43.80 -26.55
N PRO A 84 1.45 42.85 -27.50
CA PRO A 84 2.51 41.87 -27.71
C PRO A 84 3.88 42.50 -27.97
N ASN A 85 4.94 41.98 -27.31
CA ASN A 85 6.29 42.53 -27.36
C ASN A 85 6.77 42.83 -28.79
N PHE A 86 6.47 41.95 -29.76
CA PHE A 86 6.86 42.16 -31.15
C PHE A 86 6.27 43.45 -31.75
N CYS A 87 5.05 43.84 -31.36
CA CYS A 87 4.44 45.09 -31.80
C CYS A 87 5.00 46.32 -31.12
N GLU A 88 5.34 46.20 -29.84
CA GLU A 88 6.02 47.28 -29.14
C GLU A 88 7.36 47.55 -29.82
N ILE A 89 8.12 46.49 -30.11
CA ILE A 89 9.42 46.59 -30.79
C ILE A 89 9.26 47.18 -32.19
N ALA A 90 8.28 46.71 -32.97
CA ALA A 90 7.99 47.26 -34.29
C ALA A 90 7.54 48.74 -34.22
N GLY A 91 6.83 49.12 -33.15
CA GLY A 91 6.47 50.50 -32.82
C GLY A 91 7.63 51.36 -32.29
N GLY A 92 8.82 50.77 -32.16
CA GLY A 92 10.06 51.43 -31.76
C GLY A 92 10.46 51.25 -30.29
N ALA A 93 9.72 50.44 -29.52
CA ALA A 93 10.15 50.00 -28.20
C ALA A 93 11.41 49.13 -28.31
N ARG A 94 12.18 49.05 -27.23
CA ARG A 94 13.36 48.19 -27.20
C ARG A 94 12.94 46.75 -26.95
N ASP A 95 13.63 45.81 -27.59
CA ASP A 95 13.44 44.37 -27.38
C ASP A 95 14.01 43.97 -26.02
N THR A 96 13.23 44.24 -24.98
CA THR A 96 13.63 44.10 -23.57
C THR A 96 13.29 42.71 -23.02
N TYR A 97 12.13 42.17 -23.40
CA TYR A 97 11.58 40.91 -22.89
C TYR A 97 11.70 39.74 -23.89
N GLY A 98 12.32 39.96 -25.05
CA GLY A 98 12.45 38.94 -26.08
C GLY A 98 11.12 38.57 -26.75
N THR A 99 11.21 37.85 -27.86
CA THR A 99 10.04 37.36 -28.62
C THR A 99 9.88 35.83 -28.52
N ASN A 100 10.63 35.16 -27.65
CA ASN A 100 10.65 33.69 -27.54
C ASN A 100 9.70 33.21 -26.42
N PRO A 101 8.62 32.47 -26.74
CA PRO A 101 7.60 32.09 -25.77
C PRO A 101 8.02 31.06 -24.71
N GLN A 102 9.24 30.52 -24.75
CA GLN A 102 9.73 29.55 -23.76
C GLN A 102 10.58 30.15 -22.64
N VAL A 103 10.88 31.46 -22.70
CA VAL A 103 11.73 32.16 -21.72
C VAL A 103 10.93 33.19 -20.91
N CYS A 104 9.82 33.66 -21.47
CA CYS A 104 8.90 34.63 -20.88
C CYS A 104 8.21 34.10 -19.60
N GLN A 105 8.53 34.72 -18.43
CA GLN A 105 7.73 34.62 -17.21
C GLN A 105 6.92 35.90 -17.01
N PRO A 106 5.62 35.84 -16.65
CA PRO A 106 4.78 37.02 -16.48
C PRO A 106 4.98 37.65 -15.09
N ASP A 107 6.22 37.99 -14.76
CA ASP A 107 6.61 38.65 -13.51
C ASP A 107 6.96 40.14 -13.71
N GLY A 108 7.00 40.60 -14.95
CA GLY A 108 7.29 41.99 -15.31
C GLY A 108 8.78 42.33 -15.43
N VAL A 109 9.69 41.36 -15.25
CA VAL A 109 11.15 41.57 -15.31
C VAL A 109 11.70 41.20 -16.69
N PRO A 110 12.57 42.04 -17.32
CA PRO A 110 13.20 41.74 -18.61
C PRO A 110 13.94 40.40 -18.66
N ASP A 111 13.71 39.60 -19.70
CA ASP A 111 14.40 38.31 -19.91
C ASP A 111 15.93 38.43 -19.86
N SER A 112 16.49 39.56 -20.31
CA SER A 112 17.93 39.81 -20.24
C SER A 112 18.50 39.90 -18.81
N CYS A 113 17.64 40.02 -17.80
CA CYS A 113 18.02 40.27 -16.42
C CYS A 113 17.76 39.09 -15.48
N GLN A 114 16.95 38.10 -15.85
CA GLN A 114 16.53 37.00 -14.97
C GLN A 114 17.67 36.05 -14.54
N ALA A 115 18.89 36.18 -15.08
CA ALA A 115 20.05 35.35 -14.71
C ALA A 115 21.00 36.00 -13.66
N ALA A 116 20.71 37.22 -13.18
CA ALA A 116 21.57 37.97 -12.26
C ALA A 116 21.13 37.84 -10.78
N ARG A 117 22.06 38.05 -9.83
CA ARG A 117 21.76 38.08 -8.38
C ARG A 117 21.14 39.41 -7.99
N ASP A 118 20.20 39.36 -7.04
CA ASP A 118 19.59 40.49 -6.33
C ASP A 118 20.24 40.57 -4.93
N CYS A 119 21.11 41.55 -4.70
CA CYS A 119 21.96 41.64 -3.51
C CYS A 119 21.30 42.42 -2.36
N ASP A 120 20.44 43.38 -2.68
CA ASP A 120 19.68 44.22 -1.76
C ASP A 120 18.23 43.74 -1.53
N HIS A 121 17.84 42.66 -2.20
CA HIS A 121 16.60 41.90 -1.96
C HIS A 121 15.31 42.70 -2.19
N ASP A 122 15.34 43.66 -3.10
CA ASP A 122 14.19 44.51 -3.40
C ASP A 122 13.27 43.94 -4.50
N GLY A 123 13.69 42.83 -5.12
CA GLY A 123 12.92 42.11 -6.13
C GLY A 123 13.29 42.44 -7.58
N GLU A 124 14.24 43.35 -7.83
CA GLU A 124 14.77 43.64 -9.18
C GLU A 124 16.27 43.28 -9.24
N PRO A 125 16.74 42.39 -10.14
CA PRO A 125 18.15 41.99 -10.15
C PRO A 125 19.09 43.18 -10.43
N ASN A 126 20.20 43.33 -9.69
CA ASN A 126 21.10 44.50 -9.75
C ASN A 126 21.58 44.86 -11.18
N PHE A 127 21.70 43.87 -12.06
CA PHE A 127 22.05 44.09 -13.47
C PHE A 127 20.97 44.93 -14.21
N CYS A 128 19.70 44.72 -13.88
CA CYS A 128 18.57 45.44 -14.45
C CYS A 128 18.46 46.87 -13.93
N GLU A 129 18.69 47.08 -12.63
CA GLU A 129 18.72 48.43 -12.04
C GLU A 129 19.81 49.29 -12.70
N ILE A 130 21.02 48.75 -12.86
CA ILE A 130 22.14 49.44 -13.50
C ILE A 130 21.82 49.74 -14.96
N ALA A 131 21.18 48.82 -15.67
CA ALA A 131 20.73 49.04 -17.05
C ALA A 131 19.63 50.10 -17.14
N ALA A 132 18.79 50.23 -16.11
CA ALA A 132 17.79 51.29 -15.95
C ALA A 132 18.41 52.65 -15.54
N GLY A 133 19.70 52.69 -15.25
CA GLY A 133 20.47 53.90 -14.96
C GLY A 133 20.83 54.09 -13.50
N ALA A 134 20.61 53.09 -12.65
CA ALA A 134 21.10 53.09 -11.28
C ALA A 134 22.65 53.05 -11.25
N PRO A 135 23.29 53.74 -10.29
CA PRO A 135 24.74 53.67 -10.12
C PRO A 135 25.16 52.25 -9.70
N ASP A 136 26.25 51.74 -10.29
CA ASP A 136 26.83 50.43 -9.98
C ASP A 136 27.49 50.44 -8.59
N LEU A 137 26.65 50.36 -7.55
CA LEU A 137 27.02 50.41 -6.14
C LEU A 137 27.53 49.07 -5.60
N TYR A 138 27.05 47.96 -6.17
CA TYR A 138 27.29 46.58 -5.68
C TYR A 138 28.20 45.74 -6.61
N ARG A 139 28.82 46.36 -7.62
CA ARG A 139 29.97 45.89 -8.41
C ARG A 139 29.85 44.45 -8.96
N LEU A 140 29.52 44.34 -10.25
CA LEU A 140 29.22 43.05 -10.93
C LEU A 140 30.38 42.00 -11.04
N ASN A 141 31.61 42.27 -10.57
CA ASN A 141 32.76 41.34 -10.59
C ASN A 141 33.93 41.88 -9.73
N PRO A 142 34.50 41.19 -8.70
CA PRO A 142 34.52 39.75 -8.37
C PRO A 142 33.36 39.29 -7.46
N PRO A 143 33.19 37.98 -7.11
CA PRO A 143 31.96 37.48 -6.52
C PRO A 143 31.98 37.69 -5.00
N THR A 144 31.72 38.90 -4.53
CA THR A 144 31.65 39.22 -3.10
C THR A 144 30.34 39.88 -2.70
N CYS A 145 29.26 39.67 -3.46
CA CYS A 145 27.92 40.04 -3.00
C CYS A 145 27.54 39.20 -1.76
N GLN A 146 27.62 39.83 -0.59
CA GLN A 146 26.90 39.43 0.60
C GLN A 146 25.51 40.09 0.52
N PRO A 147 24.42 39.34 0.74
CA PRO A 147 23.09 39.90 0.64
C PRO A 147 22.71 40.63 1.94
N ASP A 148 23.35 41.77 2.18
CA ASP A 148 23.21 42.59 3.39
C ASP A 148 22.76 44.04 3.13
N GLY A 149 22.67 44.45 1.86
CA GLY A 149 22.23 45.78 1.45
C GLY A 149 23.30 46.88 1.46
N VAL A 150 24.58 46.60 1.71
CA VAL A 150 25.65 47.63 1.79
C VAL A 150 26.50 47.70 0.51
N PRO A 151 26.73 48.89 -0.11
CA PRO A 151 27.52 49.02 -1.34
C PRO A 151 28.98 48.54 -1.23
N ASP A 152 29.45 47.81 -2.24
CA ASP A 152 30.80 47.24 -2.34
C ASP A 152 31.92 48.29 -2.30
N SER A 153 31.64 49.52 -2.73
CA SER A 153 32.58 50.64 -2.62
C SER A 153 32.87 51.08 -1.18
N CYS A 154 32.01 50.68 -0.24
CA CYS A 154 32.09 51.06 1.17
C CYS A 154 32.55 49.88 2.06
N GLN A 155 32.95 48.75 1.46
CA GLN A 155 33.34 47.55 2.19
C GLN A 155 34.83 47.16 2.00
N PRO A 156 35.58 46.80 3.07
CA PRO A 156 35.28 47.00 4.49
C PRO A 156 35.92 48.32 4.99
N ALA A 157 35.09 49.27 5.43
CA ALA A 157 35.50 50.50 6.12
C ALA A 157 34.85 50.56 7.52
N PRO A 158 35.46 51.28 8.50
CA PRO A 158 34.88 51.44 9.83
C PRO A 158 33.57 52.24 9.77
N ASP A 159 32.60 51.77 10.53
CA ASP A 159 31.32 52.42 10.82
C ASP A 159 31.38 52.81 12.31
N CYS A 160 31.71 54.07 12.59
CA CYS A 160 32.11 54.50 13.92
C CYS A 160 30.92 54.79 14.85
N ASP A 161 29.74 55.10 14.30
CA ASP A 161 28.50 55.24 15.08
C ASP A 161 27.55 54.03 15.00
N ALA A 162 27.94 53.01 14.24
CA ALA A 162 27.35 51.68 14.18
C ALA A 162 25.89 51.67 13.68
N ASP A 163 25.56 52.60 12.79
CA ASP A 163 24.22 52.77 12.23
C ASP A 163 23.95 51.88 11.00
N GLY A 164 24.97 51.17 10.52
CA GLY A 164 24.91 50.26 9.38
C GLY A 164 25.45 50.84 8.07
N LEU A 165 25.88 52.11 8.04
CA LEU A 165 26.58 52.73 6.92
C LEU A 165 27.97 53.22 7.34
N PRO A 166 29.06 52.80 6.68
CA PRO A 166 30.39 53.30 7.02
C PRO A 166 30.52 54.81 6.81
N ASP A 167 31.16 55.54 7.74
CA ASP A 167 31.24 57.02 7.79
C ASP A 167 31.69 57.66 6.46
N PHE A 168 32.59 56.99 5.73
CA PHE A 168 33.05 57.44 4.41
C PHE A 168 31.91 57.54 3.39
N CYS A 169 30.95 56.62 3.47
CA CYS A 169 29.75 56.57 2.63
C CYS A 169 28.75 57.68 3.03
N GLU A 170 28.63 58.00 4.32
CA GLU A 170 27.79 59.09 4.82
C GLU A 170 28.31 60.48 4.40
N LEU A 171 29.64 60.68 4.46
CA LEU A 171 30.31 61.90 3.99
C LEU A 171 30.16 62.10 2.47
N ALA A 172 30.24 61.02 1.69
CA ALA A 172 29.97 61.07 0.26
C ALA A 172 28.50 61.42 -0.07
N GLY A 173 27.58 61.12 0.85
CA GLY A 173 26.17 61.52 0.84
C GLY A 173 25.90 62.97 1.29
N GLY A 174 26.91 63.67 1.82
CA GLY A 174 26.84 65.09 2.20
C GLY A 174 26.67 65.37 3.70
N ALA A 175 26.98 64.41 4.57
CA ALA A 175 27.05 64.63 6.02
C ALA A 175 28.16 65.62 6.42
N VAL A 176 28.04 66.24 7.61
CA VAL A 176 29.04 67.16 8.15
C VAL A 176 30.18 66.36 8.78
N ASP A 177 31.43 66.70 8.46
CA ASP A 177 32.62 66.01 8.99
C ASP A 177 32.82 66.31 10.48
N HIS A 178 32.50 65.33 11.33
CA HIS A 178 32.72 65.36 12.78
C HIS A 178 34.00 64.63 13.22
N TYR A 179 34.56 63.72 12.41
CA TYR A 179 35.57 62.74 12.84
C TYR A 179 36.80 62.57 11.92
N GLY A 180 36.95 63.38 10.86
CA GLY A 180 38.13 63.41 10.00
C GLY A 180 38.29 62.20 9.06
N VAL A 181 39.20 62.32 8.08
CA VAL A 181 39.37 61.37 6.96
C VAL A 181 40.64 60.49 7.03
N ASN A 182 41.21 60.28 8.22
CA ASN A 182 42.45 59.49 8.36
C ASN A 182 42.15 58.01 8.69
N PRO A 183 42.64 57.02 7.91
CA PRO A 183 42.18 55.62 8.00
C PRO A 183 42.51 54.84 9.29
N ASN A 184 43.15 55.44 10.31
CA ASN A 184 43.62 54.73 11.50
C ASN A 184 43.40 55.50 12.82
N ALA A 185 42.48 56.46 12.86
CA ALA A 185 42.33 57.35 14.02
C ALA A 185 40.87 57.62 14.43
N CYS A 186 39.91 56.77 14.07
CA CYS A 186 38.56 56.93 14.59
C CYS A 186 38.49 56.37 16.02
N GLN A 187 38.32 57.26 17.01
CA GLN A 187 37.73 56.89 18.29
C GLN A 187 36.34 57.52 18.34
N PRO A 188 35.28 56.74 18.57
CA PRO A 188 33.91 57.24 18.55
C PRO A 188 33.61 57.92 19.90
N ASP A 189 34.23 59.08 20.14
CA ASP A 189 34.14 59.81 21.42
C ASP A 189 33.45 61.19 21.32
N GLY A 190 33.14 61.67 20.11
CA GLY A 190 32.43 62.93 19.89
C GLY A 190 33.30 64.20 19.93
N ILE A 191 34.64 64.07 19.97
CA ILE A 191 35.58 65.19 20.11
C ILE A 191 36.29 65.48 18.76
N PRO A 192 36.37 66.74 18.30
CA PRO A 192 37.07 67.06 17.04
C PRO A 192 38.58 66.78 17.09
N ASP A 193 39.14 66.15 16.05
CA ASP A 193 40.57 65.81 15.90
C ASP A 193 41.55 66.96 16.20
N SER A 194 41.16 68.22 15.95
CA SER A 194 41.99 69.40 16.26
C SER A 194 42.24 69.62 17.76
N CYS A 195 41.44 68.98 18.61
CA CYS A 195 41.56 68.99 20.07
C CYS A 195 42.40 67.81 20.59
N GLN A 196 42.86 66.89 19.72
CA GLN A 196 43.64 65.73 20.12
C GLN A 196 45.12 65.84 19.70
N PRO A 197 46.09 65.49 20.57
CA PRO A 197 45.96 64.89 21.90
C PRO A 197 46.34 65.90 23.01
N THR A 198 45.35 66.45 23.72
CA THR A 198 45.59 67.25 24.95
C THR A 198 44.86 66.63 26.14
N SER A 199 45.39 66.86 27.35
CA SER A 199 44.83 66.30 28.59
C SER A 199 43.38 66.73 28.83
N ASP A 200 42.54 65.78 29.22
CA ASP A 200 41.17 65.94 29.73
C ASP A 200 41.20 65.50 31.19
N CYS A 201 41.33 66.45 32.10
CA CYS A 201 41.68 66.19 33.50
C CYS A 201 40.46 65.93 34.37
N ASP A 202 39.30 66.51 34.04
CA ASP A 202 38.03 66.16 34.70
C ASP A 202 37.29 65.01 34.01
N ALA A 203 37.85 64.49 32.90
CA ALA A 203 37.34 63.34 32.17
C ALA A 203 35.88 63.52 31.74
N ASP A 204 35.47 64.76 31.50
CA ASP A 204 34.11 65.11 31.10
C ASP A 204 33.86 64.86 29.61
N GLY A 205 34.89 64.40 28.89
CA GLY A 205 34.84 64.08 27.47
C GLY A 205 35.07 65.31 26.61
N VAL A 206 35.46 66.45 27.17
CA VAL A 206 35.96 67.62 26.43
C VAL A 206 37.35 67.95 26.91
N PRO A 207 38.40 67.79 26.08
CA PRO A 207 39.76 68.14 26.50
C PRO A 207 39.82 69.57 27.03
N ASP A 208 40.45 69.77 28.20
CA ASP A 208 40.46 71.05 28.93
C ASP A 208 40.88 72.23 28.07
N PHE A 209 41.80 71.98 27.13
CA PHE A 209 42.22 72.97 26.15
C PHE A 209 41.05 73.50 25.29
N CYS A 210 40.14 72.63 24.86
CA CYS A 210 38.97 72.99 24.09
C CYS A 210 37.85 73.61 24.97
N ALA A 211 37.71 73.19 26.23
CA ALA A 211 36.83 73.87 27.20
C ALA A 211 37.29 75.31 27.50
N ILE A 212 38.59 75.53 27.72
CA ILE A 212 39.18 76.85 27.98
C ILE A 212 39.12 77.74 26.72
N THR A 213 39.34 77.17 25.53
CA THR A 213 39.23 77.92 24.26
C THR A 213 37.78 78.32 23.96
N ALA A 214 36.80 77.58 24.48
CA ALA A 214 35.39 77.93 24.48
C ALA A 214 34.96 78.88 25.63
N GLY A 215 35.85 79.17 26.60
CA GLY A 215 35.66 80.20 27.64
C GLY A 215 35.58 79.71 29.09
N ALA A 216 35.88 78.44 29.39
CA ALA A 216 35.89 77.88 30.75
C ALA A 216 37.05 78.39 31.63
N VAL A 217 36.91 78.26 32.95
CA VAL A 217 37.93 78.64 33.95
C VAL A 217 38.83 77.43 34.23
N ASP A 218 40.15 77.64 34.28
CA ASP A 218 41.13 76.58 34.53
C ASP A 218 41.08 76.08 35.99
N GLN A 219 40.33 75.00 36.23
CA GLN A 219 40.19 74.32 37.53
C GLN A 219 41.01 73.02 37.63
N TYR A 220 41.23 72.34 36.50
CA TYR A 220 41.81 70.99 36.42
C TYR A 220 43.18 70.93 35.72
N GLY A 221 43.70 72.07 35.24
CA GLY A 221 45.10 72.25 34.85
C GLY A 221 45.51 71.60 33.53
N THR A 222 45.97 72.40 32.56
CA THR A 222 46.26 71.91 31.19
C THR A 222 47.62 71.19 31.01
N SER A 223 48.28 70.74 32.08
CA SER A 223 49.66 70.21 32.04
C SER A 223 49.71 68.72 32.43
N PRO A 224 50.39 67.85 31.65
CA PRO A 224 50.42 66.40 31.87
C PRO A 224 50.98 65.92 33.21
N ASN A 225 51.65 66.80 33.98
CA ASN A 225 52.35 66.43 35.21
C ASN A 225 51.62 66.89 36.50
N THR A 226 50.53 67.65 36.37
CA THR A 226 49.66 68.05 37.49
C THR A 226 48.25 67.49 37.33
N CYS A 227 47.85 67.22 36.08
CA CYS A 227 46.60 66.60 35.69
C CYS A 227 46.59 65.09 36.03
N GLN A 228 45.73 64.68 36.96
CA GLN A 228 45.25 63.29 37.08
C GLN A 228 43.86 63.25 36.42
N PRO A 229 43.65 62.39 35.40
CA PRO A 229 42.38 62.32 34.68
C PRO A 229 41.36 61.50 35.47
N ASP A 230 40.82 62.08 36.53
CA ASP A 230 39.90 61.38 37.45
C ASP A 230 38.71 62.22 37.92
N GLY A 231 38.46 63.39 37.31
CA GLY A 231 37.26 64.19 37.65
C GLY A 231 37.38 64.99 38.95
N VAL A 232 38.46 64.78 39.72
CA VAL A 232 38.64 65.39 41.03
C VAL A 232 39.48 66.66 40.87
N PRO A 233 39.01 67.84 41.32
CA PRO A 233 39.80 69.06 41.23
C PRO A 233 41.17 68.88 41.89
N ASP A 234 42.24 69.42 41.29
CA ASP A 234 43.63 69.32 41.78
C ASP A 234 43.77 69.65 43.29
N SER A 235 42.87 70.49 43.84
CA SER A 235 42.82 70.82 45.27
C SER A 235 42.35 69.70 46.21
N CYS A 236 41.68 68.66 45.71
CA CYS A 236 41.16 67.51 46.47
C CYS A 236 42.13 66.30 46.42
N GLN A 237 43.19 66.36 45.61
CA GLN A 237 44.12 65.28 45.31
C GLN A 237 45.36 65.27 46.25
N PRO A 238 45.88 64.10 46.70
CA PRO A 238 45.31 62.75 46.68
C PRO A 238 44.71 62.35 48.05
N SER A 239 43.41 62.03 48.10
CA SER A 239 42.72 61.53 49.31
C SER A 239 41.95 60.23 48.98
N PRO A 240 41.74 59.29 49.93
CA PRO A 240 41.00 58.04 49.68
C PRO A 240 39.52 58.28 49.35
N ASP A 241 38.97 57.44 48.46
CA ASP A 241 37.54 57.31 48.11
C ASP A 241 37.09 55.90 48.49
N CYS A 242 36.30 55.79 49.55
CA CYS A 242 36.07 54.53 50.25
C CYS A 242 34.76 53.85 49.86
N ASP A 243 33.76 54.62 49.43
CA ASP A 243 32.53 54.08 48.87
C ASP A 243 32.60 53.88 47.35
N GLY A 244 33.69 54.33 46.71
CA GLY A 244 34.02 54.02 45.33
C GLY A 244 33.17 54.80 44.33
N GLN A 245 32.61 55.94 44.74
CA GLN A 245 31.72 56.76 43.90
C GLN A 245 32.44 57.87 43.12
N GLY A 246 33.77 57.89 43.16
CA GLY A 246 34.63 58.75 42.35
C GLY A 246 34.92 60.11 42.98
N LEU A 247 34.44 60.39 44.19
CA LEU A 247 34.78 61.58 44.96
C LEU A 247 35.52 61.17 46.24
N PRO A 248 36.70 61.73 46.54
CA PRO A 248 37.35 61.41 47.81
C PRO A 248 36.49 61.83 48.99
N ASP A 249 36.42 61.00 50.04
CA ASP A 249 35.55 61.17 51.21
C ASP A 249 35.64 62.56 51.85
N PHE A 250 36.83 63.19 51.79
CA PHE A 250 37.03 64.55 52.28
C PHE A 250 36.18 65.58 51.52
N CYS A 251 36.06 65.44 50.20
CA CYS A 251 35.26 66.31 49.34
C CYS A 251 33.75 65.97 49.44
N ASP A 252 33.38 64.73 49.76
CA ASP A 252 31.99 64.37 50.12
C ASP A 252 31.54 64.94 51.46
N LEU A 253 32.40 64.89 52.48
CA LEU A 253 32.13 65.52 53.77
C LEU A 253 32.06 67.04 53.66
N ALA A 254 32.89 67.65 52.81
CA ALA A 254 32.87 69.09 52.55
C ALA A 254 31.58 69.55 51.84
N THR A 255 30.94 68.66 51.08
CA THR A 255 29.67 68.92 50.39
C THR A 255 28.43 68.45 51.18
N GLY A 256 28.61 67.74 52.30
CA GLY A 256 27.60 67.50 53.33
C GLY A 256 27.20 66.04 53.57
N ALA A 257 27.97 65.07 53.05
CA ALA A 257 27.74 63.64 53.28
C ALA A 257 27.99 63.22 54.75
N ALA A 258 27.39 62.09 55.15
CA ALA A 258 27.60 61.51 56.48
C ALA A 258 28.81 60.58 56.48
N ASP A 259 29.66 60.68 57.50
CA ASP A 259 30.87 59.87 57.68
C ASP A 259 30.51 58.40 57.98
N ARG A 260 30.33 57.58 56.93
CA ARG A 260 30.01 56.13 57.01
C ARG A 260 31.18 55.23 56.63
N HIS A 261 32.16 55.74 55.89
CA HIS A 261 33.28 54.99 55.28
C HIS A 261 34.67 55.44 55.76
N GLY A 262 34.76 56.39 56.69
CA GLY A 262 35.94 56.67 57.49
C GLY A 262 37.11 57.37 56.77
N LEU A 263 37.53 58.53 57.27
CA LEU A 263 38.59 59.36 56.66
C LEU A 263 40.04 58.82 56.75
N ALA A 264 40.29 57.62 57.29
CA ALA A 264 41.63 57.12 57.56
C ALA A 264 42.11 56.12 56.49
N PRO A 265 43.28 56.33 55.87
CA PRO A 265 43.78 55.51 54.75
C PRO A 265 44.05 54.03 55.10
N ASP A 266 44.11 53.68 56.39
CA ASP A 266 44.36 52.32 56.87
C ASP A 266 43.08 51.60 57.33
N ALA A 267 41.94 52.29 57.38
CA ALA A 267 40.65 51.74 57.84
C ALA A 267 39.70 51.39 56.69
N CYS A 268 39.96 51.93 55.49
CA CYS A 268 39.04 51.89 54.37
C CYS A 268 39.47 50.85 53.32
N GLN A 269 38.56 49.94 52.99
CA GLN A 269 38.64 49.05 51.83
C GLN A 269 37.81 49.68 50.70
N PRO A 270 38.36 49.88 49.49
CA PRO A 270 37.61 50.43 48.36
C PRO A 270 36.72 49.36 47.71
N ASP A 271 35.71 48.87 48.45
CA ASP A 271 34.78 47.84 48.01
C ASP A 271 33.30 48.26 48.09
N GLY A 272 33.02 49.51 48.50
CA GLY A 272 31.67 50.06 48.57
C GLY A 272 30.83 49.58 49.76
N ILE A 273 31.39 48.74 50.65
CA ILE A 273 30.69 48.24 51.84
C ILE A 273 30.97 49.18 53.02
N PRO A 274 29.95 49.68 53.74
CA PRO A 274 30.18 50.48 54.95
C PRO A 274 31.06 49.75 55.96
N ASP A 275 32.03 50.44 56.57
CA ASP A 275 32.96 49.88 57.55
C ASP A 275 32.26 49.11 58.69
N ALA A 276 31.06 49.56 59.08
CA ALA A 276 30.26 48.91 60.11
C ALA A 276 29.77 47.50 59.74
N CYS A 277 29.73 47.17 58.44
CA CYS A 277 29.37 45.84 57.91
C CYS A 277 30.60 44.95 57.68
N GLN A 278 31.82 45.48 57.76
CA GLN A 278 33.04 44.72 57.51
C GLN A 278 33.68 44.21 58.82
N PRO A 279 34.22 42.97 58.87
CA PRO A 279 34.10 41.86 57.94
C PRO A 279 33.00 40.88 58.40
N ALA A 280 31.81 40.93 57.79
CA ALA A 280 30.71 39.99 58.07
C ALA A 280 30.59 38.91 56.98
N ALA A 281 29.95 37.78 57.31
CA ALA A 281 29.70 36.70 56.37
C ALA A 281 28.64 37.09 55.32
N ASP A 282 28.81 36.57 54.11
CA ASP A 282 27.91 36.64 52.95
C ASP A 282 27.51 35.19 52.63
N CYS A 283 26.36 34.76 53.16
CA CYS A 283 25.98 33.35 53.19
C CYS A 283 25.39 32.82 51.88
N ASP A 284 24.79 33.68 51.07
CA ASP A 284 24.30 33.32 49.74
C ASP A 284 25.27 33.72 48.62
N SER A 285 26.43 34.30 48.97
CA SER A 285 27.51 34.67 48.04
C SER A 285 27.05 35.64 46.95
N ASP A 286 26.09 36.51 47.29
CA ASP A 286 25.53 37.49 46.36
C ASP A 286 26.38 38.77 46.28
N GLY A 287 27.43 38.87 47.10
CA GLY A 287 28.37 39.99 47.16
C GLY A 287 28.01 41.04 48.23
N VAL A 288 26.89 40.89 48.94
CA VAL A 288 26.47 41.78 50.03
C VAL A 288 26.45 41.00 51.35
N PRO A 289 27.30 41.36 52.34
CA PRO A 289 27.25 40.68 53.63
C PRO A 289 25.86 40.76 54.27
N ASP A 290 25.36 39.66 54.83
CA ASP A 290 24.00 39.56 55.40
C ASP A 290 23.73 40.61 56.49
N SER A 291 24.78 41.00 57.21
CA SER A 291 24.72 42.10 58.19
C SER A 291 24.26 43.42 57.58
N CYS A 292 24.64 43.68 56.33
CA CYS A 292 24.29 44.88 55.57
C CYS A 292 22.85 44.80 55.05
N VAL A 293 22.36 43.62 54.68
CA VAL A 293 20.93 43.39 54.36
C VAL A 293 20.05 43.67 55.58
N LEU A 294 20.47 43.23 56.76
CA LEU A 294 19.72 43.45 58.00
C LEU A 294 19.77 44.91 58.47
N LEU A 295 20.91 45.59 58.33
CA LEU A 295 21.03 47.04 58.58
C LEU A 295 20.13 47.87 57.65
N ALA A 296 19.90 47.40 56.43
CA ALA A 296 18.95 47.98 55.47
C ALA A 296 17.47 47.60 55.75
N GLY A 297 17.21 46.75 56.76
CA GLY A 297 15.86 46.34 57.17
C GLY A 297 15.32 45.08 56.48
N GLY A 298 16.18 44.30 55.82
CA GLY A 298 15.84 42.99 55.25
C GLY A 298 15.50 41.94 56.30
N ALA A 299 14.91 40.82 55.88
CA ALA A 299 14.59 39.70 56.76
C ALA A 299 15.82 38.78 56.93
N ASP A 300 16.04 38.30 58.16
CA ASP A 300 17.12 37.36 58.48
C ASP A 300 16.80 35.96 57.93
N ARG A 301 17.14 35.71 56.66
CA ARG A 301 16.86 34.45 55.96
C ARG A 301 18.01 33.44 56.12
N TYR A 302 19.24 33.91 56.30
CA TYR A 302 20.47 33.10 56.29
C TYR A 302 21.30 33.16 57.59
N GLY A 303 20.85 33.89 58.62
CA GLY A 303 21.40 33.81 59.98
C GLY A 303 22.73 34.55 60.19
N LEU A 304 22.82 35.39 61.22
CA LEU A 304 24.04 36.15 61.54
C LEU A 304 25.08 35.43 62.42
N ALA A 305 24.89 34.15 62.74
CA ALA A 305 25.74 33.47 63.70
C ALA A 305 27.06 32.99 63.04
N PRO A 306 28.24 33.49 63.46
CA PRO A 306 29.50 32.95 63.01
C PRO A 306 29.58 31.48 63.44
N ASN A 307 29.76 30.58 62.48
CA ASN A 307 29.81 29.09 62.55
C ASN A 307 28.56 28.31 62.07
N VAL A 308 27.49 28.95 61.59
CA VAL A 308 26.34 28.22 60.98
C VAL A 308 26.25 28.45 59.46
N CYS A 309 26.62 29.64 59.01
CA CYS A 309 26.66 30.01 57.60
C CYS A 309 27.70 29.21 56.79
N GLN A 310 27.22 28.31 55.91
CA GLN A 310 27.98 27.77 54.78
C GLN A 310 27.65 28.62 53.55
N PRO A 311 28.65 29.01 52.72
CA PRO A 311 28.41 29.74 51.48
C PRO A 311 27.90 28.78 50.39
N ASP A 312 26.71 28.23 50.58
CA ASP A 312 26.09 27.25 49.67
C ASP A 312 24.68 27.65 49.19
N GLY A 313 24.15 28.79 49.64
CA GLY A 313 22.88 29.35 49.18
C GLY A 313 21.62 28.70 49.77
N ILE A 314 21.74 27.79 50.74
CA ILE A 314 20.61 27.11 51.37
C ILE A 314 20.21 27.85 52.67
N PRO A 315 18.93 28.21 52.88
CA PRO A 315 18.48 28.83 54.13
C PRO A 315 18.79 27.98 55.37
N ASP A 316 19.21 28.61 56.47
CA ASP A 316 19.56 27.95 57.74
C ASP A 316 18.45 27.02 58.28
N ALA A 317 17.18 27.34 58.03
CA ALA A 317 16.04 26.51 58.42
C ALA A 317 16.01 25.14 57.70
N CYS A 318 16.74 25.00 56.59
CA CYS A 318 16.85 23.80 55.78
C CYS A 318 18.17 23.04 56.01
N GLN A 319 19.05 23.47 56.93
CA GLN A 319 20.41 22.94 57.08
C GLN A 319 20.72 22.22 58.41
N PRO A 320 21.53 21.13 58.39
CA PRO A 320 21.80 20.24 57.25
C PRO A 320 20.69 19.17 57.17
N ALA A 321 19.99 19.09 56.03
CA ALA A 321 18.96 18.07 55.80
C ALA A 321 19.27 17.24 54.55
N ALA A 322 18.75 16.01 54.51
CA ALA A 322 18.90 15.13 53.36
C ALA A 322 18.22 15.75 52.13
N ASP A 323 18.90 15.64 50.99
CA ASP A 323 18.43 15.99 49.64
C ASP A 323 18.62 14.71 48.81
N CYS A 324 17.52 14.00 48.54
CA CYS A 324 17.56 12.66 47.97
C CYS A 324 17.54 12.64 46.44
N ASP A 325 17.00 13.66 45.79
CA ASP A 325 16.97 13.82 44.34
C ASP A 325 18.07 14.75 43.82
N LEU A 326 18.85 15.36 44.73
CA LEU A 326 20.04 16.16 44.46
C LEU A 326 19.74 17.40 43.62
N ASP A 327 18.54 17.96 43.76
CA ASP A 327 18.10 19.16 43.05
C ASP A 327 18.54 20.47 43.75
N GLY A 328 19.14 20.35 44.94
CA GLY A 328 19.60 21.46 45.76
C GLY A 328 18.57 21.97 46.77
N LEU A 329 17.37 21.39 46.84
CA LEU A 329 16.33 21.69 47.81
C LEU A 329 16.16 20.52 48.80
N PRO A 330 16.60 20.65 50.07
CA PRO A 330 16.48 19.55 51.02
C PRO A 330 15.04 19.07 51.22
N ASN A 331 14.84 17.77 51.45
CA ASN A 331 13.54 17.08 51.47
C ASN A 331 12.45 17.83 52.25
N PHE A 332 12.78 18.32 53.45
CA PHE A 332 11.85 19.07 54.29
C PHE A 332 11.35 20.36 53.62
N CYS A 333 12.24 21.05 52.91
CA CYS A 333 11.94 22.27 52.19
C CYS A 333 11.25 21.98 50.83
N ALA A 334 11.49 20.82 50.21
CA ALA A 334 10.70 20.33 49.08
C ALA A 334 9.23 20.07 49.50
N LEU A 335 8.99 19.38 50.62
CA LEU A 335 7.64 19.14 51.15
C LEU A 335 6.92 20.44 51.53
N ALA A 336 7.62 21.38 52.18
CA ALA A 336 7.07 22.70 52.51
C ALA A 336 6.73 23.53 51.27
N SER A 337 7.44 23.27 50.15
CA SER A 337 7.21 23.89 48.84
C SER A 337 6.16 23.16 48.00
N GLY A 338 5.56 22.08 48.53
CA GLY A 338 4.45 21.36 47.92
C GLY A 338 4.82 20.07 47.18
N ALA A 339 6.01 19.51 47.41
CA ALA A 339 6.34 18.17 46.94
C ALA A 339 5.34 17.13 47.47
N ALA A 340 5.00 16.13 46.65
CA ALA A 340 4.10 15.05 47.02
C ALA A 340 4.78 14.09 48.01
N ASP A 341 4.05 13.70 49.04
CA ASP A 341 4.38 12.67 50.04
C ASP A 341 3.06 11.98 50.36
N ARG A 342 2.72 10.99 49.52
CA ARG A 342 1.43 10.29 49.53
C ARG A 342 1.58 8.87 50.08
N TYR A 343 2.74 8.26 49.90
CA TYR A 343 3.04 6.90 50.33
C TYR A 343 4.44 6.83 50.96
N GLY A 344 4.74 5.71 51.62
CA GLY A 344 6.06 5.41 52.14
C GLY A 344 6.52 4.04 51.67
N VAL A 345 7.73 3.92 51.10
CA VAL A 345 8.31 2.62 50.71
C VAL A 345 9.06 1.93 51.87
N GLY A 346 9.29 2.65 52.97
CA GLY A 346 10.02 2.13 54.13
C GLY A 346 9.45 2.60 55.46
N PRO A 347 8.36 2.01 55.98
CA PRO A 347 7.70 0.75 55.61
C PRO A 347 6.64 0.91 54.50
N ASN A 348 6.47 -0.09 53.60
CA ASN A 348 5.43 -0.14 52.56
C ASN A 348 4.04 0.22 53.09
N THR A 349 3.71 1.50 53.08
CA THR A 349 2.50 2.06 53.68
C THR A 349 1.89 3.06 52.73
N CYS A 350 0.57 3.06 52.65
CA CYS A 350 -0.19 3.98 51.81
C CYS A 350 -0.53 5.24 52.59
N ALA A 351 0.49 5.78 53.22
CA ALA A 351 0.43 6.96 54.05
C ALA A 351 1.75 7.73 53.91
N PRO A 352 1.70 9.07 54.04
CA PRO A 352 2.90 9.90 54.01
C PRO A 352 3.90 9.47 55.10
N ASP A 353 5.19 9.41 54.77
CA ASP A 353 6.26 9.01 55.69
C ASP A 353 7.32 10.11 55.95
N GLY A 354 7.17 11.27 55.31
CA GLY A 354 8.05 12.42 55.44
C GLY A 354 9.23 12.42 54.47
N ILE A 355 9.24 11.54 53.48
CA ILE A 355 10.14 11.54 52.33
C ILE A 355 9.31 11.90 51.07
N PRO A 356 9.76 12.83 50.22
CA PRO A 356 9.05 13.10 48.95
C PRO A 356 8.92 11.84 48.08
N ASP A 357 7.75 11.60 47.51
CA ASP A 357 7.45 10.44 46.64
C ASP A 357 8.46 10.34 45.46
N ALA A 358 8.94 11.48 44.96
CA ALA A 358 9.96 11.55 43.90
C ALA A 358 11.29 10.87 44.28
N CYS A 359 11.58 10.76 45.57
CA CYS A 359 12.74 10.06 46.10
C CYS A 359 12.46 8.58 46.41
N GLU A 360 11.21 8.14 46.27
CA GLU A 360 10.75 6.82 46.64
C GLU A 360 10.23 6.06 45.43
N ARG A 361 11.10 5.27 44.81
CA ARG A 361 10.73 4.48 43.64
C ARG A 361 10.10 3.14 44.07
N ALA A 362 8.81 2.99 43.82
CA ALA A 362 8.09 1.73 43.93
C ALA A 362 7.58 1.25 42.56
N PRO A 363 7.25 -0.04 42.41
CA PRO A 363 6.51 -0.53 41.25
C PRO A 363 5.17 0.19 41.13
N ASP A 364 4.92 0.73 39.94
CA ASP A 364 3.72 1.44 39.53
C ASP A 364 3.52 1.05 38.06
N CYS A 365 2.63 0.10 37.83
CA CYS A 365 2.46 -0.55 36.54
C CYS A 365 1.62 0.27 35.55
N ASP A 366 0.67 1.08 36.04
CA ASP A 366 -0.19 1.94 35.22
C ASP A 366 0.29 3.40 35.15
N LEU A 367 1.34 3.74 35.90
CA LEU A 367 2.03 5.02 35.93
C LEU A 367 1.13 6.17 36.40
N ASP A 368 0.15 5.88 37.27
CA ASP A 368 -0.76 6.88 37.80
C ASP A 368 -0.19 7.66 39.01
N GLY A 369 0.99 7.25 39.49
CA GLY A 369 1.70 7.83 40.63
C GLY A 369 1.29 7.23 41.98
N LEU A 370 0.47 6.18 42.00
CA LEU A 370 0.17 5.34 43.16
C LEU A 370 0.85 3.97 42.98
N PRO A 371 1.77 3.58 43.86
CA PRO A 371 2.41 2.28 43.75
C PRO A 371 1.43 1.11 43.80
N ASP A 372 1.78 0.00 43.14
CA ASP A 372 0.97 -1.23 43.02
C ASP A 372 0.46 -1.71 44.37
N PHE A 373 1.33 -1.77 45.39
CA PHE A 373 0.96 -2.21 46.73
C PHE A 373 -0.10 -1.30 47.38
N CYS A 374 -0.16 -0.03 47.00
CA CYS A 374 -1.19 0.91 47.42
C CYS A 374 -2.46 0.86 46.61
N ALA A 375 -2.37 0.57 45.31
CA ALA A 375 -3.54 0.22 44.52
C ALA A 375 -4.26 -1.01 45.12
N LEU A 376 -3.51 -2.05 45.47
CA LEU A 376 -4.02 -3.26 46.13
C LEU A 376 -4.62 -2.97 47.51
N ALA A 377 -3.94 -2.18 48.34
CA ALA A 377 -4.48 -1.77 49.65
C ALA A 377 -5.77 -0.94 49.54
N ASN A 378 -5.95 -0.21 48.43
CA ASN A 378 -7.14 0.56 48.11
C ASN A 378 -8.23 -0.24 47.38
N GLY A 379 -8.05 -1.55 47.21
CA GLY A 379 -9.07 -2.47 46.71
C GLY A 379 -8.96 -2.82 45.23
N ALA A 380 -7.81 -2.60 44.59
CA ALA A 380 -7.52 -3.24 43.31
C ALA A 380 -7.47 -4.78 43.48
N SER A 381 -7.94 -5.50 42.47
CA SER A 381 -7.96 -6.96 42.45
C SER A 381 -6.55 -7.52 42.18
N ASP A 382 -6.24 -8.68 42.77
CA ASP A 382 -4.98 -9.45 42.60
C ASP A 382 -5.34 -10.93 42.76
N CYS A 383 -5.82 -11.53 41.67
CA CYS A 383 -6.42 -12.86 41.69
C CYS A 383 -5.38 -13.98 41.83
N ASP A 384 -4.14 -13.77 41.38
CA ASP A 384 -3.02 -14.72 41.50
C ASP A 384 -2.09 -14.43 42.69
N ALA A 385 -2.35 -13.34 43.43
CA ALA A 385 -1.63 -12.91 44.64
C ALA A 385 -0.14 -12.61 44.40
N ASN A 386 0.22 -12.15 43.20
CA ASN A 386 1.60 -11.87 42.81
C ASN A 386 2.07 -10.46 43.24
N GLY A 387 1.18 -9.62 43.77
CA GLY A 387 1.48 -8.26 44.21
C GLY A 387 1.40 -7.19 43.12
N ILE A 388 0.91 -7.54 41.93
CA ILE A 388 0.62 -6.65 40.80
C ILE A 388 -0.91 -6.63 40.59
N PRO A 389 -1.57 -5.47 40.57
CA PRO A 389 -2.99 -5.37 40.27
C PRO A 389 -3.38 -6.07 38.95
N ASP A 390 -4.54 -6.73 38.94
CA ASP A 390 -5.09 -7.44 37.77
C ASP A 390 -5.10 -6.55 36.52
N ALA A 391 -5.48 -5.27 36.67
CA ALA A 391 -5.53 -4.30 35.56
C ALA A 391 -4.18 -4.03 34.88
N CYS A 392 -3.07 -4.48 35.47
CA CYS A 392 -1.71 -4.34 34.96
C CYS A 392 -1.11 -5.66 34.48
N GLN A 393 -1.85 -6.76 34.58
CA GLN A 393 -1.43 -8.06 34.10
C GLN A 393 -1.89 -8.23 32.64
N SER A 394 -1.30 -9.21 31.95
CA SER A 394 -1.71 -9.51 30.57
C SER A 394 -3.11 -10.11 30.54
N ASP A 395 -3.87 -9.73 29.53
CA ASP A 395 -5.24 -10.15 29.26
C ASP A 395 -5.36 -10.26 27.74
N CYS A 396 -5.21 -11.48 27.25
CA CYS A 396 -5.04 -11.78 25.83
C CYS A 396 -6.34 -11.59 25.02
N ASP A 397 -7.50 -11.78 25.66
CA ASP A 397 -8.83 -11.76 25.06
C ASP A 397 -9.61 -10.48 25.42
N ALA A 398 -9.06 -9.69 26.35
CA ALA A 398 -9.53 -8.41 26.82
C ALA A 398 -10.89 -8.48 27.55
N ASP A 399 -11.18 -9.60 28.23
CA ASP A 399 -12.43 -9.79 28.99
C ASP A 399 -12.43 -9.09 30.37
N GLY A 400 -11.25 -8.64 30.83
CA GLY A 400 -11.03 -7.97 32.11
C GLY A 400 -10.53 -8.90 33.22
N THR A 401 -10.31 -10.18 32.93
CA THR A 401 -9.65 -11.16 33.79
C THR A 401 -8.23 -11.38 33.27
N PRO A 402 -7.18 -11.24 34.11
CA PRO A 402 -5.83 -11.54 33.67
C PRO A 402 -5.65 -13.00 33.27
N ASP A 403 -4.77 -13.24 32.30
CA ASP A 403 -4.40 -14.58 31.81
C ASP A 403 -4.09 -15.55 32.97
N ALA A 404 -3.36 -15.07 33.99
CA ALA A 404 -2.96 -15.88 35.15
C ALA A 404 -4.13 -16.39 36.02
N CYS A 405 -5.34 -15.87 35.80
CA CYS A 405 -6.54 -16.15 36.57
C CYS A 405 -7.67 -16.77 35.74
N GLU A 406 -7.37 -17.05 34.48
CA GLU A 406 -8.25 -17.76 33.58
C GLU A 406 -8.07 -19.27 33.69
N PRO A 407 -9.06 -20.06 33.23
CA PRO A 407 -8.92 -21.51 33.10
C PRO A 407 -7.82 -21.89 32.10
N ASP A 408 -7.01 -22.88 32.48
CA ASP A 408 -6.00 -23.55 31.65
C ASP A 408 -6.19 -25.05 31.89
N CYS A 409 -6.97 -25.68 31.01
CA CYS A 409 -7.48 -27.03 31.23
C CYS A 409 -6.38 -28.10 31.06
N ASP A 410 -5.43 -27.87 30.16
CA ASP A 410 -4.36 -28.80 29.82
C ASP A 410 -3.06 -28.52 30.60
N HIS A 411 -3.01 -27.38 31.31
CA HIS A 411 -1.93 -26.88 32.15
C HIS A 411 -0.64 -26.58 31.37
N ASP A 412 -0.76 -26.10 30.13
CA ASP A 412 0.39 -25.74 29.30
C ASP A 412 0.95 -24.33 29.60
N GLY A 413 0.21 -23.53 30.38
CA GLY A 413 0.55 -22.16 30.77
C GLY A 413 -0.03 -21.07 29.88
N VAL A 414 -0.85 -21.42 28.88
CA VAL A 414 -1.68 -20.52 28.08
C VAL A 414 -3.14 -20.75 28.46
N PRO A 415 -3.89 -19.71 28.84
CA PRO A 415 -5.31 -19.88 29.15
C PRO A 415 -6.13 -20.32 27.94
N ASP A 416 -7.20 -21.10 28.19
CA ASP A 416 -8.07 -21.65 27.15
C ASP A 416 -8.61 -20.55 26.20
N ALA A 417 -8.88 -19.34 26.72
CA ALA A 417 -9.37 -18.19 25.95
C ALA A 417 -8.30 -17.56 25.03
N CYS A 418 -7.02 -17.74 25.38
CA CYS A 418 -5.85 -17.28 24.62
C CYS A 418 -5.38 -18.31 23.59
N GLU A 419 -5.89 -19.54 23.64
CA GLU A 419 -5.51 -20.60 22.75
C GLU A 419 -6.23 -20.50 21.38
N PRO A 420 -5.57 -20.94 20.30
CA PRO A 420 -6.16 -20.86 18.98
C PRO A 420 -7.36 -21.80 18.85
N LEU A 421 -8.52 -21.26 18.44
CA LEU A 421 -9.74 -21.98 18.05
C LEU A 421 -9.57 -23.02 16.91
N GLN A 422 -8.35 -23.22 16.38
CA GLN A 422 -8.06 -24.30 15.43
C GLN A 422 -7.88 -25.67 16.09
N LEU A 423 -7.95 -25.72 17.42
CA LEU A 423 -7.91 -26.93 18.25
C LEU A 423 -9.31 -27.30 18.79
N ASP A 424 -10.37 -26.75 18.18
CA ASP A 424 -11.78 -27.04 18.44
C ASP A 424 -12.37 -27.62 17.14
N CYS A 425 -12.36 -28.95 17.01
CA CYS A 425 -12.70 -29.62 15.77
C CYS A 425 -14.21 -29.56 15.45
N ASN A 426 -15.06 -29.48 16.48
CA ASN A 426 -16.52 -29.47 16.37
C ASN A 426 -17.09 -28.04 16.45
N ALA A 427 -16.23 -27.04 16.62
CA ALA A 427 -16.52 -25.62 16.69
C ALA A 427 -17.54 -25.25 17.78
N ASN A 428 -17.55 -25.98 18.89
CA ASN A 428 -18.51 -25.76 19.97
C ASN A 428 -18.05 -24.67 20.98
N GLY A 429 -16.83 -24.17 20.83
CA GLY A 429 -16.20 -23.14 21.67
C GLY A 429 -15.43 -23.69 22.87
N ILE A 430 -15.25 -25.01 22.97
CA ILE A 430 -14.41 -25.69 23.95
C ILE A 430 -13.27 -26.37 23.17
N LEU A 431 -12.05 -26.29 23.66
CA LEU A 431 -10.92 -26.93 22.99
C LEU A 431 -11.00 -28.45 23.17
N ASP A 432 -10.61 -29.19 22.14
CA ASP A 432 -10.67 -30.66 22.12
C ASP A 432 -9.96 -31.26 23.35
N GLN A 433 -8.84 -30.66 23.76
CA GLN A 433 -8.07 -31.06 24.93
C GLN A 433 -8.79 -30.87 26.27
N CYS A 434 -9.64 -29.85 26.37
CA CYS A 434 -10.49 -29.62 27.54
C CYS A 434 -11.68 -30.59 27.55
N GLU A 435 -12.25 -30.88 26.38
CA GLU A 435 -13.33 -31.84 26.22
C GLU A 435 -12.90 -33.28 26.53
N LEU A 436 -11.65 -33.64 26.23
CA LEU A 436 -11.07 -34.94 26.59
C LEU A 436 -11.05 -35.19 28.10
N LEU A 437 -11.16 -34.15 28.93
CA LEU A 437 -11.24 -34.25 30.39
C LEU A 437 -12.66 -34.52 30.91
N ASP A 438 -13.71 -34.41 30.08
CA ASP A 438 -15.09 -34.72 30.48
C ASP A 438 -15.28 -36.25 30.63
N PRO A 439 -15.76 -36.74 31.80
CA PRO A 439 -16.08 -38.15 31.99
C PRO A 439 -17.19 -38.71 31.09
N ASN A 440 -17.95 -37.88 30.38
CA ASN A 440 -19.00 -38.27 29.42
C ASN A 440 -18.52 -38.34 27.96
N ARG A 441 -17.21 -38.28 27.72
CA ARG A 441 -16.59 -38.28 26.37
C ARG A 441 -16.97 -39.48 25.50
N PHE A 442 -17.05 -39.22 24.19
CA PHE A 442 -17.08 -40.20 23.12
C PHE A 442 -15.67 -40.28 22.51
N ASP A 443 -14.88 -41.24 22.99
CA ASP A 443 -13.59 -41.69 22.44
C ASP A 443 -13.66 -43.22 22.44
N CYS A 444 -14.30 -43.75 21.40
CA CYS A 444 -14.69 -45.14 21.28
C CYS A 444 -13.48 -46.08 21.12
N ASN A 445 -12.39 -45.57 20.52
CA ASN A 445 -11.22 -46.34 20.08
C ASN A 445 -10.03 -46.16 21.06
N GLY A 446 -10.10 -45.20 21.97
CA GLY A 446 -9.11 -44.92 23.01
C GLY A 446 -7.85 -44.22 22.51
N ASN A 447 -7.89 -43.56 21.35
CA ASN A 447 -6.72 -42.91 20.75
C ASN A 447 -6.45 -41.50 21.29
N SER A 448 -7.27 -41.01 22.24
CA SER A 448 -7.19 -39.65 22.80
C SER A 448 -7.49 -38.54 21.80
N GLN A 449 -8.31 -38.82 20.79
CA GLN A 449 -9.03 -37.85 19.96
C GLN A 449 -10.53 -38.02 20.25
N LEU A 450 -11.31 -36.96 20.09
CA LEU A 450 -12.76 -37.05 20.23
C LEU A 450 -13.32 -37.72 18.98
N ASP A 451 -14.34 -38.57 19.16
CA ASP A 451 -15.04 -39.23 18.05
C ASP A 451 -15.52 -38.20 17.02
N GLU A 452 -16.01 -37.03 17.44
CA GLU A 452 -16.48 -35.95 16.54
C GLU A 452 -15.36 -35.32 15.69
N CYS A 453 -14.10 -35.47 16.08
CA CYS A 453 -12.93 -35.02 15.33
C CYS A 453 -12.40 -36.09 14.36
N GLU A 454 -12.96 -37.29 14.40
CA GLU A 454 -12.52 -38.40 13.58
C GLU A 454 -13.30 -38.48 12.27
N THR A 455 -12.72 -39.16 11.29
CA THR A 455 -13.35 -39.32 9.98
C THR A 455 -14.55 -40.26 10.08
N ASP A 456 -15.68 -39.82 9.53
CA ASP A 456 -16.90 -40.62 9.32
C ASP A 456 -17.20 -40.59 7.82
N CYS A 457 -16.59 -41.52 7.09
CA CYS A 457 -16.63 -41.52 5.63
C CYS A 457 -17.95 -42.09 5.07
N ASP A 458 -18.69 -42.89 5.85
CA ASP A 458 -20.01 -43.40 5.45
C ASP A 458 -21.17 -42.51 5.94
N ALA A 459 -20.85 -41.45 6.70
CA ALA A 459 -21.73 -40.43 7.24
C ALA A 459 -22.86 -40.99 8.13
N ASN A 460 -22.59 -42.08 8.84
CA ASN A 460 -23.58 -42.75 9.68
C ASN A 460 -23.68 -42.16 11.10
N GLY A 461 -22.82 -41.19 11.44
CA GLY A 461 -22.74 -40.53 12.74
C GLY A 461 -21.83 -41.23 13.74
N SER A 462 -21.08 -42.24 13.32
CA SER A 462 -20.07 -42.97 14.10
C SER A 462 -18.78 -42.97 13.31
N PRO A 463 -17.64 -42.53 13.89
CA PRO A 463 -16.37 -42.53 13.17
C PRO A 463 -15.95 -43.90 12.69
N ASP A 464 -15.15 -43.93 11.63
CA ASP A 464 -14.69 -45.14 10.97
C ASP A 464 -13.97 -46.08 11.96
N ALA A 465 -13.13 -45.50 12.81
CA ALA A 465 -12.42 -46.25 13.84
C ALA A 465 -13.38 -46.85 14.88
N CYS A 466 -14.46 -46.15 15.23
CA CYS A 466 -15.51 -46.68 16.10
C CYS A 466 -16.26 -47.83 15.45
N ASP A 467 -16.55 -47.70 14.16
CA ASP A 467 -17.24 -48.72 13.38
C ASP A 467 -16.43 -50.00 13.26
N ILE A 468 -15.11 -49.87 13.04
CA ILE A 468 -14.17 -51.00 13.02
C ILE A 468 -14.06 -51.64 14.41
N VAL A 469 -14.00 -50.84 15.48
CA VAL A 469 -13.98 -51.36 16.87
C VAL A 469 -15.26 -52.11 17.21
N ALA A 470 -16.43 -51.57 16.83
CA ALA A 470 -17.73 -52.17 17.08
C ALA A 470 -17.96 -53.42 16.21
N GLN A 471 -17.51 -53.38 14.96
CA GLN A 471 -17.68 -54.43 13.95
C GLN A 471 -16.39 -54.60 13.13
N PRO A 472 -15.43 -55.42 13.60
CA PRO A 472 -14.19 -55.66 12.86
C PRO A 472 -14.35 -56.31 11.48
N GLY A 473 -15.57 -56.72 11.11
CA GLY A 473 -15.88 -57.22 9.77
C GLY A 473 -16.26 -56.13 8.77
N ARG A 474 -16.23 -54.85 9.17
CA ARG A 474 -16.32 -53.70 8.26
C ARG A 474 -14.94 -53.25 7.73
N ASP A 475 -13.86 -53.83 8.26
CA ASP A 475 -12.48 -53.77 7.74
C ASP A 475 -12.07 -55.23 7.47
N SER A 476 -12.54 -55.76 6.34
CA SER A 476 -12.42 -57.20 6.03
C SER A 476 -10.99 -57.60 5.69
N ASP A 477 -10.18 -56.65 5.20
CA ASP A 477 -8.80 -56.89 4.81
C ASP A 477 -7.78 -56.57 5.93
N GLY A 478 -8.21 -55.87 6.98
CA GLY A 478 -7.46 -55.55 8.19
C GLY A 478 -6.47 -54.40 8.00
N ASN A 479 -6.71 -53.50 7.03
CA ASN A 479 -5.80 -52.40 6.72
C ASN A 479 -6.04 -51.15 7.60
N GLY A 480 -7.08 -51.16 8.43
CA GLY A 480 -7.42 -50.08 9.35
C GLY A 480 -8.28 -48.96 8.75
N LEU A 481 -8.78 -49.14 7.52
CA LEU A 481 -9.81 -48.30 6.90
C LEU A 481 -11.13 -49.08 6.85
N LEU A 482 -12.23 -48.34 6.81
CA LEU A 482 -13.54 -48.95 6.63
C LEU A 482 -13.67 -49.39 5.17
N ASP A 483 -13.97 -50.67 4.91
CA ASP A 483 -14.14 -51.23 3.55
C ASP A 483 -15.13 -50.39 2.72
N ALA A 484 -16.15 -49.83 3.38
CA ALA A 484 -17.18 -48.98 2.75
C ALA A 484 -16.63 -47.66 2.19
N CYS A 485 -15.43 -47.28 2.60
CA CYS A 485 -14.74 -46.04 2.25
C CYS A 485 -13.41 -46.29 1.55
N GLU A 486 -13.08 -47.55 1.36
CA GLU A 486 -12.02 -47.94 0.50
C GLU A 486 -12.45 -47.90 -0.96
N CYS A 487 -11.57 -47.38 -1.78
CA CYS A 487 -11.71 -47.47 -3.21
C CYS A 487 -11.47 -48.90 -3.67
N HIS A 488 -12.55 -49.62 -3.96
CA HIS A 488 -12.51 -50.98 -4.49
C HIS A 488 -12.73 -51.01 -6.02
N ASP A 489 -12.22 -52.06 -6.67
CA ASP A 489 -12.52 -52.31 -8.08
C ASP A 489 -13.99 -52.70 -8.27
N VAL A 490 -14.65 -52.10 -9.26
CA VAL A 490 -16.06 -52.35 -9.55
C VAL A 490 -16.20 -53.26 -10.76
N ASN A 491 -16.78 -54.45 -10.56
CA ASN A 491 -16.96 -55.41 -11.64
C ASN A 491 -18.31 -55.24 -12.36
N ARG A 492 -18.29 -54.69 -13.57
CA ARG A 492 -19.49 -54.54 -14.43
C ARG A 492 -19.83 -55.72 -15.33
N ARG A 493 -19.10 -56.84 -15.24
CA ARG A 493 -19.39 -58.07 -16.01
C ARG A 493 -20.35 -59.00 -15.26
N VAL A 494 -21.42 -58.43 -14.71
CA VAL A 494 -22.50 -59.14 -14.02
C VAL A 494 -23.85 -58.75 -14.62
N PRO A 495 -24.88 -59.64 -14.64
CA PRO A 495 -26.19 -59.25 -15.12
C PRO A 495 -26.78 -58.09 -14.30
N GLY A 496 -27.27 -57.07 -14.99
CA GLY A 496 -27.79 -55.84 -14.40
C GLY A 496 -29.30 -55.67 -14.56
N SER A 497 -29.83 -54.64 -13.92
CA SER A 497 -31.18 -54.12 -14.19
C SER A 497 -31.15 -52.99 -15.21
N LEU A 498 -30.00 -52.32 -15.33
CA LEU A 498 -29.73 -51.27 -16.31
C LEU A 498 -28.45 -51.60 -17.08
N LEU A 499 -28.48 -51.38 -18.38
CA LEU A 499 -27.36 -51.56 -19.29
C LEU A 499 -27.05 -50.24 -19.99
N LEU A 500 -25.82 -49.76 -19.88
CA LEU A 500 -25.32 -48.64 -20.65
C LEU A 500 -24.54 -49.16 -21.87
N TYR A 501 -24.90 -48.68 -23.04
CA TYR A 501 -24.22 -48.87 -24.31
C TYR A 501 -23.54 -47.54 -24.69
N PRO A 502 -22.24 -47.38 -24.37
CA PRO A 502 -21.48 -46.14 -24.56
C PRO A 502 -21.56 -45.49 -25.96
N GLU A 503 -21.88 -46.25 -27.01
CA GLU A 503 -22.06 -45.67 -28.35
C GLU A 503 -23.16 -46.30 -29.21
N TYR A 504 -23.68 -45.50 -30.14
CA TYR A 504 -24.27 -45.92 -31.40
C TYR A 504 -23.93 -44.91 -32.49
N ASP A 505 -23.91 -45.37 -33.74
CA ASP A 505 -23.72 -44.53 -34.91
C ASP A 505 -24.67 -44.96 -36.04
N ASN A 506 -25.56 -44.03 -36.42
CA ASN A 506 -26.53 -44.19 -37.50
C ASN A 506 -26.18 -43.34 -38.74
N ARG A 507 -24.98 -42.76 -38.81
CA ARG A 507 -24.54 -41.96 -39.96
C ARG A 507 -24.33 -42.83 -41.20
N VAL A 508 -24.26 -42.19 -42.36
CA VAL A 508 -24.18 -42.89 -43.65
C VAL A 508 -22.88 -43.70 -43.73
N ALA A 509 -23.02 -45.01 -43.92
CA ALA A 509 -21.98 -46.04 -44.01
C ALA A 509 -21.62 -46.76 -42.70
N ASP A 510 -22.13 -46.32 -41.55
CA ASP A 510 -21.93 -47.01 -40.27
C ASP A 510 -23.19 -47.80 -39.88
N ALA A 511 -23.01 -48.88 -39.13
CA ALA A 511 -24.11 -49.64 -38.58
C ALA A 511 -23.76 -50.18 -37.18
N THR A 512 -24.52 -49.75 -36.17
CA THR A 512 -24.42 -50.32 -34.83
C THR A 512 -25.50 -51.37 -34.59
N LEU A 513 -25.10 -52.57 -34.18
CA LEU A 513 -25.98 -53.61 -33.65
C LEU A 513 -25.95 -53.57 -32.12
N ILE A 514 -27.14 -53.54 -31.52
CA ILE A 514 -27.30 -53.71 -30.08
C ILE A 514 -27.99 -55.05 -29.83
N SER A 515 -27.46 -55.80 -28.88
CA SER A 515 -28.08 -57.00 -28.33
C SER A 515 -28.38 -56.83 -26.85
N CYS A 516 -29.53 -57.35 -26.44
CA CYS A 516 -29.95 -57.43 -25.04
C CYS A 516 -30.58 -58.80 -24.80
N THR A 517 -30.10 -59.50 -23.78
CA THR A 517 -30.53 -60.85 -23.40
C THR A 517 -31.03 -60.82 -21.97
N ASN A 518 -32.20 -61.43 -21.78
CA ASN A 518 -32.72 -61.77 -20.47
C ASN A 518 -32.20 -63.17 -20.10
N VAL A 519 -31.45 -63.29 -19.01
CA VAL A 519 -30.92 -64.59 -18.53
C VAL A 519 -31.80 -65.27 -17.49
N LEU A 520 -32.89 -64.63 -17.07
CA LEU A 520 -33.79 -65.12 -16.02
C LEU A 520 -35.03 -65.82 -16.60
N SER A 521 -35.69 -66.57 -15.72
CA SER A 521 -36.89 -67.34 -16.05
C SER A 521 -38.20 -66.51 -16.01
N SER A 522 -38.11 -65.20 -15.81
CA SER A 522 -39.22 -64.24 -15.76
C SER A 522 -39.27 -63.38 -17.04
N THR A 523 -40.46 -62.87 -17.38
CA THR A 523 -40.63 -61.92 -18.50
C THR A 523 -40.34 -60.50 -18.03
N VAL A 524 -39.68 -59.70 -18.86
CA VAL A 524 -39.34 -58.30 -18.55
C VAL A 524 -39.60 -57.41 -19.77
N GLU A 525 -40.05 -56.17 -19.54
CA GLU A 525 -40.06 -55.14 -20.58
C GLU A 525 -38.77 -54.33 -20.47
N VAL A 526 -37.99 -54.26 -21.54
CA VAL A 526 -36.76 -53.48 -21.58
C VAL A 526 -37.04 -52.17 -22.31
N HIS A 527 -36.69 -51.06 -21.68
CA HIS A 527 -36.85 -49.72 -22.22
C HIS A 527 -35.49 -49.16 -22.65
N PHE A 528 -35.27 -49.08 -23.96
CA PHE A 528 -34.09 -48.46 -24.58
C PHE A 528 -34.32 -46.97 -24.80
N ARG A 529 -33.41 -46.16 -24.27
CA ARG A 529 -33.35 -44.70 -24.44
C ARG A 529 -32.11 -44.36 -25.25
N PHE A 530 -32.32 -43.85 -26.46
CA PHE A 530 -31.26 -43.37 -27.34
C PHE A 530 -31.00 -41.90 -27.07
N VAL A 531 -29.77 -41.55 -26.76
CA VAL A 531 -29.38 -40.18 -26.45
C VAL A 531 -28.56 -39.63 -27.61
N ASP A 532 -29.01 -38.54 -28.20
CA ASP A 532 -28.29 -37.88 -29.28
C ASP A 532 -27.06 -37.14 -28.76
N GLY A 533 -25.86 -37.43 -29.26
CA GLY A 533 -24.62 -36.87 -28.74
C GLY A 533 -24.38 -35.39 -29.06
N LEU A 534 -25.17 -34.78 -29.96
CA LEU A 534 -25.07 -33.35 -30.27
C LEU A 534 -26.11 -32.52 -29.50
N THR A 535 -27.32 -33.05 -29.35
CA THR A 535 -28.47 -32.34 -28.77
C THR A 535 -28.82 -32.81 -27.36
N CYS A 536 -28.29 -33.95 -26.92
CA CYS A 536 -28.64 -34.66 -25.70
C CYS A 536 -30.16 -34.91 -25.59
N LEU A 537 -30.83 -35.12 -26.73
CA LEU A 537 -32.26 -35.43 -26.79
C LEU A 537 -32.47 -36.95 -26.84
N GLU A 538 -33.55 -37.38 -26.21
CA GLU A 538 -33.91 -38.80 -26.10
C GLU A 538 -34.83 -39.26 -27.24
N PHE A 539 -34.66 -40.52 -27.65
CA PHE A 539 -35.59 -41.28 -28.45
C PHE A 539 -35.85 -42.65 -27.83
N ASP A 540 -37.12 -43.08 -27.84
CA ASP A 540 -37.60 -44.18 -27.02
C ASP A 540 -37.93 -45.42 -27.84
N PHE A 541 -37.47 -46.57 -27.35
CA PHE A 541 -37.80 -47.87 -27.91
C PHE A 541 -38.00 -48.89 -26.80
N LYS A 542 -39.14 -49.58 -26.79
CA LYS A 542 -39.45 -50.62 -25.80
C LYS A 542 -39.56 -51.99 -26.43
N ARG A 543 -39.12 -53.01 -25.71
CA ARG A 543 -39.28 -54.41 -26.12
C ARG A 543 -39.49 -55.33 -24.93
N THR A 544 -40.55 -56.13 -24.97
CA THR A 544 -40.74 -57.25 -24.04
C THR A 544 -39.84 -58.42 -24.44
N LEU A 545 -39.06 -58.92 -23.49
CA LEU A 545 -38.26 -60.14 -23.59
C LEU A 545 -38.92 -61.23 -22.76
N THR A 546 -39.21 -62.38 -23.40
CA THR A 546 -39.67 -63.57 -22.66
C THR A 546 -38.51 -64.16 -21.83
N PRO A 547 -38.79 -65.13 -20.94
CA PRO A 547 -37.74 -65.82 -20.19
C PRO A 547 -36.64 -66.36 -21.11
N GLU A 548 -35.38 -66.15 -20.74
CA GLU A 548 -34.21 -66.65 -21.50
C GLU A 548 -34.16 -66.21 -22.98
N ASP A 549 -34.77 -65.07 -23.30
CA ASP A 549 -34.88 -64.53 -24.67
C ASP A 549 -33.81 -63.47 -24.98
N THR A 550 -33.51 -63.28 -26.26
CA THR A 550 -32.54 -62.28 -26.75
C THR A 550 -33.14 -61.47 -27.88
N VAL A 551 -33.01 -60.15 -27.81
CA VAL A 551 -33.27 -59.25 -28.92
C VAL A 551 -31.96 -58.69 -29.46
N THR A 552 -31.82 -58.70 -30.79
CA THR A 552 -30.74 -58.02 -31.50
C THR A 552 -31.35 -57.20 -32.62
N PHE A 553 -30.96 -55.92 -32.72
CA PHE A 553 -31.46 -55.03 -33.75
C PHE A 553 -30.39 -54.05 -34.25
N LEU A 554 -30.58 -53.58 -35.48
CA LEU A 554 -29.83 -52.43 -36.00
C LEU A 554 -30.41 -51.16 -35.38
N THR A 555 -29.55 -50.37 -34.76
CA THR A 555 -29.91 -49.08 -34.14
C THR A 555 -30.58 -48.13 -35.13
N SER A 556 -30.11 -48.09 -36.39
CA SER A 556 -30.71 -47.29 -37.47
C SER A 556 -32.10 -47.76 -37.93
N PHE A 557 -32.49 -49.01 -37.63
CA PHE A 557 -33.83 -49.52 -37.92
C PHE A 557 -34.85 -49.06 -36.87
N VAL A 558 -34.45 -49.01 -35.60
CA VAL A 558 -35.32 -48.60 -34.49
C VAL A 558 -35.34 -47.08 -34.31
N ASN A 559 -34.18 -46.42 -34.44
CA ASN A 559 -34.01 -44.98 -34.41
C ASN A 559 -33.58 -44.51 -35.82
N PRO A 560 -34.50 -44.03 -36.66
CA PRO A 560 -34.19 -43.63 -38.02
C PRO A 560 -33.40 -42.31 -38.12
N ASN A 561 -33.12 -41.65 -37.00
CA ASN A 561 -32.30 -40.44 -36.99
C ASN A 561 -30.86 -40.80 -37.37
N SER A 562 -30.29 -40.03 -38.29
CA SER A 562 -28.92 -40.21 -38.80
C SER A 562 -27.90 -39.50 -37.89
N THR A 563 -27.90 -39.91 -36.63
CA THR A 563 -27.10 -39.30 -35.57
C THR A 563 -26.23 -40.33 -34.85
N GLN A 564 -25.44 -39.87 -33.88
CA GLN A 564 -24.56 -40.68 -33.04
C GLN A 564 -24.75 -40.27 -31.59
N GLY A 565 -24.41 -41.13 -30.65
CA GLY A 565 -24.53 -40.86 -29.21
C GLY A 565 -24.42 -42.15 -28.42
N TYR A 566 -25.15 -42.29 -27.31
CA TYR A 566 -25.17 -43.51 -26.49
C TYR A 566 -26.59 -44.03 -26.27
N VAL A 567 -26.73 -45.26 -25.80
CA VAL A 567 -28.03 -45.86 -25.45
C VAL A 567 -27.94 -46.39 -24.04
N TYR A 568 -28.97 -46.19 -23.23
CA TYR A 568 -29.12 -46.96 -21.98
C TYR A 568 -30.45 -47.70 -22.01
N ALA A 569 -30.47 -48.88 -21.41
CA ALA A 569 -31.62 -49.76 -21.38
C ALA A 569 -31.89 -50.21 -19.95
N TYR A 570 -33.13 -50.11 -19.48
CA TYR A 570 -33.47 -50.54 -18.12
C TYR A 570 -34.71 -51.43 -18.10
N ALA A 571 -34.75 -52.31 -17.11
CA ALA A 571 -35.83 -53.27 -16.88
C ALA A 571 -37.07 -52.58 -16.29
N GLN A 572 -38.24 -52.91 -16.84
CA GLN A 572 -39.55 -52.47 -16.37
C GLN A 572 -40.49 -53.66 -16.22
N ASP A 573 -41.44 -53.54 -15.30
CA ASP A 573 -42.55 -54.48 -15.18
C ASP A 573 -43.42 -54.43 -16.46
N PRO A 574 -43.72 -55.57 -17.11
CA PRO A 574 -44.51 -55.60 -18.34
C PRO A 574 -45.97 -55.12 -18.20
N THR A 575 -46.48 -54.98 -16.98
CA THR A 575 -47.87 -54.61 -16.68
C THR A 575 -47.98 -53.18 -16.17
N THR A 576 -47.14 -52.79 -15.21
CA THR A 576 -47.17 -51.44 -14.61
C THR A 576 -46.29 -50.45 -15.36
N HIS A 577 -45.35 -50.94 -16.19
CA HIS A 577 -44.32 -50.14 -16.86
C HIS A 577 -43.42 -49.35 -15.89
N GLN A 578 -43.38 -49.76 -14.61
CA GLN A 578 -42.47 -49.17 -13.63
C GLN A 578 -41.10 -49.85 -13.71
N PRO A 579 -40.01 -49.09 -13.49
CA PRO A 579 -38.66 -49.64 -13.34
C PRO A 579 -38.58 -50.68 -12.22
N ILE A 580 -37.88 -51.79 -12.45
CA ILE A 580 -37.79 -52.89 -11.48
C ILE A 580 -36.36 -53.37 -11.26
N VAL A 581 -36.12 -53.91 -10.06
CA VAL A 581 -34.91 -54.65 -9.70
C VAL A 581 -34.98 -56.04 -10.34
N PHE A 582 -34.36 -56.19 -11.51
CA PHE A 582 -34.38 -57.41 -12.31
C PHE A 582 -33.06 -58.20 -12.26
N ASN A 583 -31.92 -57.52 -12.37
CA ASN A 583 -30.55 -58.09 -12.29
C ASN A 583 -30.36 -59.33 -13.16
N GLY A 584 -30.84 -59.25 -14.39
CA GLY A 584 -30.94 -60.37 -15.32
C GLY A 584 -30.72 -59.98 -16.79
N LEU A 585 -30.35 -58.72 -17.06
CA LEU A 585 -30.05 -58.26 -18.40
C LEU A 585 -28.53 -58.33 -18.62
N ILE A 586 -28.14 -58.84 -19.78
CA ILE A 586 -26.79 -58.72 -20.33
C ILE A 586 -26.90 -58.17 -21.75
N GLY A 587 -25.87 -57.44 -22.20
CA GLY A 587 -25.91 -56.81 -23.52
C GLY A 587 -24.54 -56.70 -24.16
N GLN A 588 -24.55 -56.43 -25.46
CA GLN A 588 -23.36 -56.20 -26.25
C GLN A 588 -23.65 -55.19 -27.34
N VAL A 589 -22.67 -54.33 -27.62
CA VAL A 589 -22.66 -53.47 -28.81
C VAL A 589 -21.65 -54.00 -29.82
N VAL A 590 -22.03 -53.98 -31.10
CA VAL A 590 -21.15 -54.29 -32.22
C VAL A 590 -21.24 -53.15 -33.23
N ALA A 591 -20.14 -52.45 -33.42
CA ALA A 591 -20.00 -51.43 -34.45
C ALA A 591 -19.50 -52.07 -35.75
N LEU A 592 -20.21 -51.83 -36.84
CA LEU A 592 -19.88 -52.29 -38.18
C LEU A 592 -19.51 -51.09 -39.04
N GLU A 593 -18.34 -51.16 -39.69
CA GLU A 593 -17.92 -50.16 -40.66
C GLU A 593 -18.25 -50.64 -42.08
N GLY A 594 -19.21 -49.98 -42.72
CA GLY A 594 -19.68 -50.34 -44.04
C GLY A 594 -20.43 -51.67 -44.11
N LEU A 595 -20.54 -52.23 -45.32
CA LEU A 595 -21.25 -53.49 -45.59
C LEU A 595 -20.34 -54.74 -45.53
N THR A 596 -19.06 -54.61 -45.16
CA THR A 596 -18.07 -55.69 -45.36
C THR A 596 -17.12 -55.98 -44.19
N GLY A 597 -17.22 -55.31 -43.03
CA GLY A 597 -16.28 -55.53 -41.91
C GLY A 597 -16.90 -55.36 -40.53
N LEU A 598 -16.46 -56.19 -39.57
CA LEU A 598 -16.61 -55.93 -38.14
C LEU A 598 -15.61 -54.84 -37.75
N GLY A 599 -16.07 -53.74 -37.15
CA GLY A 599 -15.22 -52.69 -36.61
C GLY A 599 -14.69 -53.11 -35.26
N HIS A 600 -15.46 -52.87 -34.21
CA HIS A 600 -15.15 -53.21 -32.82
C HIS A 600 -16.42 -53.63 -32.06
N SER A 601 -16.24 -54.20 -30.88
CA SER A 601 -17.33 -54.65 -30.03
C SER A 601 -16.89 -54.66 -28.57
N PHE A 602 -17.81 -54.32 -27.68
CA PHE A 602 -17.65 -54.45 -26.25
C PHE A 602 -18.99 -54.79 -25.61
N ASP A 603 -18.92 -55.38 -24.42
CA ASP A 603 -20.11 -55.71 -23.63
C ASP A 603 -20.76 -54.42 -23.13
N ALA A 604 -22.08 -54.45 -22.92
CA ALA A 604 -22.76 -53.34 -22.29
C ALA A 604 -22.34 -53.24 -20.82
N VAL A 605 -22.21 -52.01 -20.32
CA VAL A 605 -21.88 -51.75 -18.92
C VAL A 605 -23.13 -52.03 -18.09
N ALA A 606 -23.05 -52.97 -17.16
CA ALA A 606 -24.21 -53.40 -16.39
C ALA A 606 -24.21 -52.79 -14.99
N PHE A 607 -25.29 -52.10 -14.65
CA PHE A 607 -25.58 -51.60 -13.31
C PHE A 607 -26.64 -52.50 -12.68
N GLN A 608 -26.35 -53.06 -11.50
CA GLN A 608 -27.36 -53.80 -10.74
C GLN A 608 -28.36 -52.82 -10.15
N GLY A 609 -29.64 -53.21 -10.15
CA GLY A 609 -30.68 -52.52 -9.41
C GLY A 609 -30.60 -52.94 -7.94
N ARG A 610 -30.73 -51.97 -7.04
CA ARG A 610 -30.78 -52.16 -5.59
C ARG A 610 -32.19 -51.89 -5.10
N GLY A 611 -32.64 -50.65 -5.21
CA GLY A 611 -34.01 -50.24 -4.96
C GLY A 611 -34.56 -50.71 -3.61
N ASP A 612 -35.87 -50.96 -3.53
CA ASP A 612 -36.50 -51.62 -2.38
C ASP A 612 -36.52 -53.16 -2.48
N GLY A 613 -35.74 -53.71 -3.42
CA GLY A 613 -35.77 -55.12 -3.81
C GLY A 613 -36.85 -55.49 -4.83
N VAL A 614 -37.71 -54.55 -5.25
CA VAL A 614 -38.72 -54.74 -6.30
C VAL A 614 -38.68 -53.61 -7.32
N LEU A 615 -38.82 -52.36 -6.90
CA LEU A 615 -38.75 -51.15 -7.72
C LEU A 615 -37.38 -50.50 -7.55
N THR A 616 -36.85 -49.91 -8.63
CA THR A 616 -35.59 -49.16 -8.56
C THR A 616 -35.80 -47.68 -8.22
N ASP A 617 -36.96 -47.12 -8.60
CA ASP A 617 -37.36 -45.71 -8.37
C ASP A 617 -37.85 -45.54 -6.91
N VAL A 618 -36.93 -45.29 -5.98
CA VAL A 618 -37.16 -45.32 -4.51
C VAL A 618 -37.63 -43.97 -3.99
N ASP A 619 -37.07 -42.87 -4.49
CA ASP A 619 -37.45 -41.51 -4.11
C ASP A 619 -38.64 -40.96 -4.92
N GLY A 620 -38.98 -41.60 -6.04
CA GLY A 620 -40.16 -41.28 -6.83
C GLY A 620 -39.97 -40.09 -7.78
N ASP A 621 -38.73 -39.71 -8.07
CA ASP A 621 -38.41 -38.60 -8.97
C ASP A 621 -38.51 -38.99 -10.47
N GLY A 622 -38.46 -40.29 -10.76
CA GLY A 622 -38.51 -40.86 -12.10
C GLY A 622 -37.18 -40.87 -12.86
N HIS A 623 -36.09 -40.42 -12.26
CA HIS A 623 -34.72 -40.49 -12.75
C HIS A 623 -34.11 -41.87 -12.52
N ARG A 624 -32.87 -42.08 -12.97
CA ARG A 624 -32.20 -43.39 -12.92
C ARG A 624 -30.87 -43.17 -12.29
N ASP A 625 -30.87 -43.29 -10.97
CA ASP A 625 -29.77 -42.79 -10.16
C ASP A 625 -28.76 -43.89 -9.91
N LEU A 626 -27.55 -43.58 -10.34
CA LEU A 626 -26.36 -44.40 -10.21
C LEU A 626 -25.63 -43.96 -8.94
N ASN A 627 -26.36 -43.96 -7.83
CA ASN A 627 -25.89 -43.43 -6.54
C ASN A 627 -25.70 -44.51 -5.45
N GLY A 628 -25.92 -45.77 -5.79
CA GLY A 628 -25.85 -46.90 -4.85
C GLY A 628 -27.16 -47.17 -4.10
N LEU A 629 -28.20 -46.34 -4.29
CA LEU A 629 -29.54 -46.53 -3.70
C LEU A 629 -30.51 -47.19 -4.69
N GLU A 630 -30.63 -46.62 -5.90
CA GLU A 630 -31.50 -47.16 -6.94
C GLU A 630 -30.80 -48.21 -7.79
N TYR A 631 -29.65 -47.84 -8.33
CA TYR A 631 -28.71 -48.70 -9.06
C TYR A 631 -27.33 -48.62 -8.39
N ASP A 632 -26.40 -49.51 -8.75
CA ASP A 632 -25.00 -49.41 -8.34
C ASP A 632 -24.42 -48.02 -8.67
N GLY A 633 -23.49 -47.55 -7.84
CA GLY A 633 -22.88 -46.23 -8.01
C GLY A 633 -22.13 -46.12 -9.34
N ALA A 634 -22.09 -44.93 -9.94
CA ALA A 634 -21.26 -44.66 -11.11
C ALA A 634 -19.77 -44.76 -10.76
N PRO A 635 -18.86 -45.09 -11.69
CA PRO A 635 -17.44 -45.17 -11.37
C PRO A 635 -16.88 -43.80 -11.04
N ASP A 636 -16.09 -43.69 -9.98
CA ASP A 636 -15.37 -42.47 -9.61
C ASP A 636 -14.17 -42.23 -10.55
N GLU A 637 -13.39 -43.29 -10.74
CA GLU A 637 -12.21 -43.30 -11.57
C GLU A 637 -12.26 -44.39 -12.63
N ILE A 638 -11.76 -44.06 -13.82
CA ILE A 638 -11.63 -45.00 -14.93
C ILE A 638 -10.17 -45.19 -15.31
N LEU A 639 -9.75 -46.45 -15.27
CA LEU A 639 -8.41 -46.89 -15.65
C LEU A 639 -8.44 -47.59 -17.01
N ILE A 640 -7.70 -47.03 -17.96
CA ILE A 640 -7.49 -47.61 -19.27
C ILE A 640 -6.08 -48.22 -19.28
N PRO A 641 -5.97 -49.56 -19.37
CA PRO A 641 -4.74 -50.28 -19.06
C PRO A 641 -3.63 -50.04 -20.09
N ARG A 642 -3.99 -49.58 -21.29
CA ARG A 642 -3.03 -49.23 -22.32
C ARG A 642 -3.57 -48.27 -23.37
N PHE A 643 -2.68 -47.51 -23.99
CA PHE A 643 -2.86 -46.91 -25.31
C PHE A 643 -1.55 -47.05 -26.10
N LEU A 644 -1.64 -47.12 -27.43
CA LEU A 644 -0.46 -47.07 -28.31
C LEU A 644 -0.16 -45.63 -28.77
N GLY A 645 1.12 -45.32 -28.98
CA GLY A 645 1.55 -44.05 -29.56
C GLY A 645 0.87 -43.78 -30.91
N GLN A 646 0.16 -42.67 -31.00
CA GLN A 646 -0.66 -42.31 -32.15
C GLN A 646 0.20 -41.89 -33.35
N GLU A 647 -0.08 -42.43 -34.54
CA GLU A 647 0.63 -42.10 -35.77
C GLU A 647 -0.21 -42.40 -37.03
N ARG A 648 0.37 -42.19 -38.22
CA ARG A 648 -0.31 -42.50 -39.46
C ARG A 648 -0.59 -44.01 -39.59
N GLY A 649 -1.84 -44.40 -39.35
CA GLY A 649 -2.31 -45.78 -39.43
C GLY A 649 -2.69 -46.40 -38.08
N LEU A 650 -2.31 -45.77 -36.97
CA LEU A 650 -2.72 -46.10 -35.60
C LEU A 650 -3.46 -44.90 -35.02
N HIS A 651 -4.76 -45.08 -34.82
CA HIS A 651 -5.66 -44.04 -34.31
C HIS A 651 -6.53 -44.66 -33.22
N SER A 652 -6.49 -44.07 -32.04
CA SER A 652 -7.31 -44.47 -30.91
C SER A 652 -8.25 -43.32 -30.57
N GLU A 653 -9.48 -43.68 -30.24
CA GLU A 653 -10.55 -42.76 -29.93
C GLU A 653 -11.10 -43.09 -28.55
N LEU A 654 -11.41 -42.05 -27.78
CA LEU A 654 -12.07 -42.15 -26.50
C LEU A 654 -13.56 -41.83 -26.70
N VAL A 655 -14.43 -42.73 -26.26
CA VAL A 655 -15.87 -42.50 -26.16
C VAL A 655 -16.17 -42.12 -24.73
N LEU A 656 -16.78 -40.95 -24.54
CA LEU A 656 -17.10 -40.35 -23.26
C LEU A 656 -18.61 -40.21 -23.10
N VAL A 657 -19.13 -40.55 -21.93
CA VAL A 657 -20.53 -40.38 -21.54
C VAL A 657 -20.56 -39.59 -20.24
N GLY A 658 -21.33 -38.51 -20.18
CA GLY A 658 -21.57 -37.76 -18.95
C GLY A 658 -22.68 -38.44 -18.17
N LEU A 659 -22.39 -38.84 -16.93
CA LEU A 659 -23.34 -39.46 -16.01
C LEU A 659 -23.76 -38.51 -14.89
N SER A 660 -23.35 -37.24 -14.91
CA SER A 660 -23.85 -36.19 -14.01
C SER A 660 -24.15 -34.90 -14.79
N GLY A 661 -25.09 -34.11 -14.29
CA GLY A 661 -25.46 -32.81 -14.87
C GLY A 661 -26.27 -32.87 -16.18
N GLY A 662 -26.23 -33.96 -16.92
CA GLY A 662 -27.09 -34.16 -18.10
C GLY A 662 -26.91 -33.10 -19.19
N ARG A 663 -28.02 -32.67 -19.83
CA ARG A 663 -27.95 -31.83 -21.06
C ARG A 663 -27.42 -30.42 -20.83
N ALA A 664 -27.72 -29.81 -19.69
CA ALA A 664 -27.42 -28.39 -19.46
C ALA A 664 -25.98 -28.14 -19.01
N PHE A 665 -25.21 -29.21 -18.78
CA PHE A 665 -23.90 -29.14 -18.16
C PHE A 665 -22.80 -29.41 -19.17
N THR A 666 -21.66 -28.74 -18.97
CA THR A 666 -20.40 -29.10 -19.62
C THR A 666 -19.55 -29.83 -18.60
N THR A 667 -19.20 -31.08 -18.88
CA THR A 667 -18.38 -31.93 -18.03
C THR A 667 -16.92 -31.80 -18.45
N ILE A 668 -16.04 -31.56 -17.49
CA ILE A 668 -14.59 -31.53 -17.67
C ILE A 668 -14.00 -32.73 -16.94
N LEU A 669 -13.15 -33.48 -17.64
CA LEU A 669 -12.39 -34.59 -17.08
C LEU A 669 -10.92 -34.24 -17.00
N ASP A 670 -10.28 -34.71 -15.92
CA ASP A 670 -8.84 -34.75 -15.78
C ASP A 670 -8.31 -36.09 -16.26
N LEU A 671 -7.31 -36.04 -17.16
CA LEU A 671 -6.60 -37.22 -17.65
C LEU A 671 -5.17 -37.19 -17.13
N SER A 672 -4.85 -38.16 -16.27
CA SER A 672 -3.48 -38.47 -15.88
C SER A 672 -2.93 -39.55 -16.82
N ILE A 673 -1.90 -39.19 -17.57
CA ILE A 673 -1.36 -39.99 -18.67
C ILE A 673 0.04 -40.39 -18.29
N PHE A 674 0.30 -41.69 -18.29
CA PHE A 674 1.61 -42.22 -17.93
C PHE A 674 2.19 -42.90 -19.15
N ASN A 675 3.39 -42.48 -19.56
CA ASN A 675 4.15 -43.32 -20.47
C ASN A 675 4.66 -44.57 -19.71
N ASP A 676 5.23 -45.48 -20.47
CA ASP A 676 5.80 -46.73 -20.01
C ASP A 676 7.01 -46.61 -19.07
N ASN A 677 7.64 -45.44 -19.04
CA ASN A 677 8.76 -45.12 -18.16
C ASN A 677 8.33 -44.28 -16.95
N GLU A 678 7.03 -44.37 -16.60
CA GLU A 678 6.42 -43.78 -15.40
C GLU A 678 6.49 -42.23 -15.39
N GLU A 679 6.73 -41.60 -16.54
CA GLU A 679 6.69 -40.15 -16.68
C GLU A 679 5.22 -39.69 -16.76
N PRO A 680 4.77 -38.88 -15.78
CA PRO A 680 3.39 -38.43 -15.72
C PRO A 680 3.18 -37.18 -16.59
N PHE A 681 2.09 -37.17 -17.33
CA PHE A 681 1.56 -36.04 -18.08
C PHE A 681 0.11 -35.83 -17.69
N SER A 682 -0.41 -34.62 -17.91
CA SER A 682 -1.81 -34.32 -17.69
C SER A 682 -2.45 -33.63 -18.89
N ALA A 683 -3.75 -33.88 -19.06
CA ALA A 683 -4.59 -33.19 -20.02
C ALA A 683 -5.99 -33.02 -19.43
N GLN A 684 -6.75 -32.06 -19.94
CA GLN A 684 -8.15 -31.90 -19.64
C GLN A 684 -8.97 -31.99 -20.92
N TYR A 685 -10.16 -32.54 -20.82
CA TYR A 685 -11.10 -32.56 -21.94
C TYR A 685 -12.51 -32.21 -21.47
N ALA A 686 -13.11 -31.25 -22.19
CA ALA A 686 -14.46 -30.79 -21.93
C ALA A 686 -15.43 -31.36 -22.98
N PHE A 687 -16.57 -31.86 -22.53
CA PHE A 687 -17.62 -32.35 -23.42
C PHE A 687 -19.02 -32.15 -22.81
N GLN A 688 -20.05 -32.35 -23.62
CA GLN A 688 -21.44 -32.17 -23.21
C GLN A 688 -22.21 -33.46 -23.48
N CYS A 689 -22.67 -34.13 -22.43
CA CYS A 689 -23.39 -35.43 -22.38
C CYS A 689 -22.72 -36.64 -23.07
N TRP A 690 -22.13 -36.47 -24.25
CA TRP A 690 -21.42 -37.51 -24.98
C TRP A 690 -20.35 -36.92 -25.89
N ALA A 691 -19.22 -37.59 -26.02
CA ALA A 691 -18.23 -37.27 -27.04
C ALA A 691 -17.51 -38.51 -27.56
N ARG A 692 -17.07 -38.45 -28.81
CA ARG A 692 -16.12 -39.38 -29.39
C ARG A 692 -14.95 -38.58 -29.94
N VAL A 693 -13.79 -38.73 -29.33
CA VAL A 693 -12.63 -37.86 -29.56
C VAL A 693 -11.38 -38.68 -29.85
N ALA A 694 -10.57 -38.27 -30.83
CA ALA A 694 -9.27 -38.89 -31.05
C ALA A 694 -8.31 -38.51 -29.92
N LEU A 695 -7.45 -39.42 -29.46
CA LEU A 695 -6.50 -39.11 -28.39
C LEU A 695 -5.60 -37.91 -28.72
N THR A 696 -5.22 -37.74 -29.99
CA THR A 696 -4.43 -36.60 -30.46
C THR A 696 -5.15 -35.25 -30.37
N ASP A 697 -6.49 -35.26 -30.38
CA ASP A 697 -7.31 -34.05 -30.22
C ASP A 697 -7.48 -33.68 -28.74
N VAL A 698 -7.34 -34.66 -27.83
CA VAL A 698 -7.24 -34.41 -26.38
C VAL A 698 -5.90 -33.79 -26.04
N SER A 699 -4.80 -34.41 -26.48
CA SER A 699 -3.45 -33.89 -26.24
C SER A 699 -2.41 -34.49 -27.19
N ALA A 700 -1.40 -33.70 -27.54
CA ALA A 700 -0.27 -34.16 -28.36
C ALA A 700 0.62 -35.18 -27.65
N VAL A 701 0.49 -35.33 -26.32
CA VAL A 701 1.26 -36.31 -25.53
C VAL A 701 1.01 -37.75 -25.96
N PHE A 702 -0.16 -38.03 -26.53
CA PHE A 702 -0.50 -39.35 -27.05
C PHE A 702 0.21 -39.71 -28.36
N THR A 703 0.86 -38.74 -29.03
CA THR A 703 1.53 -39.01 -30.30
C THR A 703 2.78 -39.85 -30.11
N ASN A 704 3.01 -40.82 -31.00
CA ASN A 704 4.22 -41.65 -30.97
C ASN A 704 5.49 -40.80 -31.03
N ALA A 705 5.46 -39.73 -31.84
CA ALA A 705 6.59 -38.81 -31.96
C ALA A 705 6.90 -38.04 -30.67
N PHE A 706 5.90 -37.72 -29.84
CA PHE A 706 6.11 -37.07 -28.56
C PHE A 706 6.70 -38.05 -27.55
N LEU A 707 6.08 -39.23 -27.43
CA LEU A 707 6.56 -40.28 -26.52
C LEU A 707 8.01 -40.66 -26.86
N GLU A 708 8.36 -40.71 -28.15
CA GLU A 708 9.73 -40.99 -28.58
C GLU A 708 10.78 -39.95 -28.09
N THR A 709 10.36 -38.75 -27.71
CA THR A 709 11.26 -37.70 -27.20
C THR A 709 11.40 -37.67 -25.68
N THR A 710 10.60 -38.49 -24.98
CA THR A 710 10.64 -38.65 -23.52
C THR A 710 11.72 -39.66 -23.12
N ALA A 711 11.90 -39.94 -21.83
CA ALA A 711 12.82 -41.01 -21.43
C ALA A 711 12.30 -42.35 -21.98
N GLN A 712 12.93 -42.89 -23.03
CA GLN A 712 12.46 -44.10 -23.74
C GLN A 712 13.12 -45.40 -23.26
N ASN A 713 12.36 -46.50 -23.34
CA ASN A 713 12.89 -47.86 -23.30
C ASN A 713 12.66 -48.58 -24.65
N PRO A 714 13.69 -48.77 -25.50
CA PRO A 714 13.53 -49.32 -26.85
C PRO A 714 13.09 -50.80 -26.92
N ILE A 715 12.90 -51.47 -25.77
CA ILE A 715 12.41 -52.86 -25.64
C ILE A 715 11.07 -52.88 -24.90
N GLU A 716 10.26 -51.83 -25.06
CA GLU A 716 8.96 -51.74 -24.41
C GLU A 716 7.90 -52.56 -25.16
N VAL A 717 7.54 -52.18 -26.38
CA VAL A 717 6.65 -52.99 -27.22
C VAL A 717 7.45 -54.11 -27.89
N LEU A 718 7.49 -55.27 -27.24
CA LEU A 718 8.22 -56.44 -27.73
C LEU A 718 7.78 -56.81 -29.16
N GLY A 719 8.70 -56.68 -30.11
CA GLY A 719 8.46 -56.96 -31.53
C GLY A 719 8.10 -55.74 -32.38
N ALA A 720 7.97 -54.55 -31.79
CA ALA A 720 7.73 -53.28 -32.47
C ALA A 720 8.48 -52.12 -31.78
N SER A 721 9.82 -52.12 -31.84
CA SER A 721 10.70 -51.16 -31.14
C SER A 721 10.62 -49.69 -31.60
N SER A 722 9.68 -49.36 -32.46
CA SER A 722 9.42 -47.99 -32.94
C SER A 722 8.02 -47.54 -32.54
N LYS A 723 7.46 -48.19 -31.52
CA LYS A 723 6.11 -47.98 -31.00
C LYS A 723 6.27 -47.80 -29.50
N GLU A 724 5.75 -46.70 -29.01
CA GLU A 724 5.66 -46.42 -27.59
C GLU A 724 4.25 -46.76 -27.10
N SER A 725 4.10 -47.04 -25.81
CA SER A 725 2.80 -47.20 -25.18
C SER A 725 2.74 -46.50 -23.81
N GLY A 726 1.58 -46.56 -23.19
CA GLY A 726 1.32 -45.95 -21.90
C GLY A 726 -0.06 -46.33 -21.40
N TRP A 727 -0.49 -45.79 -20.27
CA TRP A 727 -1.83 -46.01 -19.71
C TRP A 727 -2.45 -44.68 -19.26
N ILE A 728 -3.77 -44.69 -19.05
CA ILE A 728 -4.55 -43.47 -18.75
C ILE A 728 -5.40 -43.71 -17.51
N ARG A 729 -5.37 -42.74 -16.60
CA ARG A 729 -6.31 -42.58 -15.49
C ARG A 729 -7.20 -41.38 -15.79
N LEU A 730 -8.50 -41.56 -15.73
CA LEU A 730 -9.49 -40.50 -15.91
C LEU A 730 -10.25 -40.27 -14.61
N GLN A 731 -10.48 -39.01 -14.27
CA GLN A 731 -11.24 -38.57 -13.10
C GLN A 731 -12.15 -37.38 -13.47
N GLY A 732 -13.24 -37.22 -12.73
CA GLY A 732 -14.08 -36.04 -12.84
C GLY A 732 -13.33 -34.80 -12.32
N HIS A 733 -13.41 -33.69 -13.05
CA HIS A 733 -12.94 -32.41 -12.52
C HIS A 733 -14.12 -31.61 -11.99
N VAL A 734 -14.98 -31.19 -12.93
CA VAL A 734 -16.16 -30.38 -12.64
C VAL A 734 -17.17 -30.52 -13.77
N ALA A 735 -18.46 -30.54 -13.44
CA ALA A 735 -19.53 -30.28 -14.39
C ALA A 735 -20.26 -29.01 -13.99
N TYR A 736 -20.39 -28.06 -14.91
CA TYR A 736 -21.05 -26.79 -14.62
C TYR A 736 -22.16 -26.48 -15.62
N SER A 737 -23.22 -25.85 -15.10
CA SER A 737 -24.29 -25.22 -15.86
C SER A 737 -24.26 -23.70 -15.62
N THR A 738 -25.26 -22.98 -16.12
CA THR A 738 -25.41 -21.56 -15.79
C THR A 738 -25.89 -21.30 -14.35
N VAL A 739 -26.23 -22.34 -13.56
CA VAL A 739 -26.87 -22.21 -12.23
C VAL A 739 -26.23 -23.07 -11.15
N LYS A 740 -25.62 -24.22 -11.50
CA LYS A 740 -25.02 -25.16 -10.54
C LYS A 740 -23.66 -25.64 -11.04
N GLU A 741 -22.78 -25.92 -10.09
CA GLU A 741 -21.51 -26.58 -10.30
C GLU A 741 -21.54 -27.90 -9.50
N ILE A 742 -21.13 -28.99 -10.14
CA ILE A 742 -21.00 -30.31 -9.54
C ILE A 742 -19.50 -30.62 -9.55
N PRO A 743 -18.82 -30.56 -8.39
CA PRO A 743 -17.44 -31.02 -8.28
C PRO A 743 -17.42 -32.53 -8.50
N ASP A 744 -16.33 -33.02 -9.12
CA ASP A 744 -16.09 -34.44 -9.38
C ASP A 744 -17.30 -35.17 -10.00
N PRO A 745 -17.70 -34.82 -11.24
CA PRO A 745 -18.90 -35.36 -11.86
C PRO A 745 -18.72 -36.80 -12.32
N ALA A 746 -19.81 -37.58 -12.27
CA ALA A 746 -19.84 -38.91 -12.84
C ALA A 746 -19.75 -38.95 -14.36
N PHE A 747 -19.01 -39.93 -14.85
CA PHE A 747 -18.77 -40.14 -16.26
C PHE A 747 -18.49 -41.61 -16.57
N TYR A 748 -18.51 -41.94 -17.86
CA TYR A 748 -18.03 -43.22 -18.38
C TYR A 748 -17.11 -43.00 -19.57
N ALA A 749 -16.08 -43.84 -19.70
CA ALA A 749 -15.11 -43.72 -20.78
C ALA A 749 -14.70 -45.09 -21.33
N VAL A 750 -14.66 -45.24 -22.66
CA VAL A 750 -14.19 -46.46 -23.34
C VAL A 750 -13.17 -46.10 -24.40
N LEU A 751 -12.03 -46.81 -24.41
CA LEU A 751 -11.03 -46.67 -25.48
C LEU A 751 -11.32 -47.62 -26.64
N ILE A 752 -11.33 -47.07 -27.85
CA ILE A 752 -11.36 -47.83 -29.10
C ILE A 752 -10.01 -47.65 -29.79
N GLU A 753 -9.23 -48.72 -29.90
CA GLU A 753 -7.97 -48.72 -30.65
C GLU A 753 -8.20 -49.16 -32.10
N ARG A 754 -7.66 -48.42 -33.07
CA ARG A 754 -7.82 -48.74 -34.50
C ARG A 754 -6.49 -48.78 -35.22
N THR A 755 -6.33 -49.81 -36.06
CA THR A 755 -5.18 -50.00 -36.94
C THR A 755 -5.65 -50.37 -38.35
N GLY A 756 -5.56 -49.43 -39.28
CA GLY A 756 -6.10 -49.60 -40.63
C GLY A 756 -7.61 -49.91 -40.61
N SER A 757 -8.00 -51.14 -40.99
CA SER A 757 -9.39 -51.62 -41.00
C SER A 757 -9.74 -52.53 -39.82
N LEU A 758 -8.85 -52.64 -38.83
CA LEU A 758 -9.05 -53.43 -37.62
C LEU A 758 -9.28 -52.48 -36.46
N ALA A 759 -10.22 -52.83 -35.58
CA ALA A 759 -10.41 -52.12 -34.33
C ALA A 759 -10.62 -53.10 -33.17
N ALA A 760 -10.27 -52.64 -31.99
CA ALA A 760 -10.44 -53.37 -30.74
C ALA A 760 -10.89 -52.40 -29.65
N SER A 761 -11.69 -52.93 -28.73
CA SER A 761 -12.24 -52.20 -27.59
C SER A 761 -12.44 -53.19 -26.46
N ASP A 762 -12.30 -52.73 -25.23
CA ASP A 762 -12.67 -53.49 -24.04
C ASP A 762 -13.29 -52.53 -23.01
N LEU A 763 -14.04 -53.07 -22.07
CA LEU A 763 -14.50 -52.28 -20.92
C LEU A 763 -13.28 -51.86 -20.09
N PRO A 764 -13.26 -50.61 -19.59
CA PRO A 764 -12.17 -50.16 -18.74
C PRO A 764 -12.23 -50.83 -17.36
N PHE A 765 -11.20 -50.59 -16.55
CA PHE A 765 -11.24 -50.89 -15.13
C PHE A 765 -11.88 -49.70 -14.40
N GLU A 766 -12.85 -49.99 -13.55
CA GLU A 766 -13.54 -49.00 -12.73
C GLU A 766 -13.02 -49.07 -11.31
N LEU A 767 -12.70 -47.92 -10.74
CA LEU A 767 -12.24 -47.76 -9.37
C LEU A 767 -13.17 -46.83 -8.62
N CYS A 768 -13.55 -47.28 -7.43
CA CYS A 768 -14.50 -46.64 -6.53
C CYS A 768 -15.88 -46.38 -7.17
N GLU A 769 -16.85 -46.07 -6.32
CA GLU A 769 -18.18 -45.65 -6.74
C GLU A 769 -18.45 -44.24 -6.23
N GLN A 770 -19.08 -43.40 -7.05
CA GLN A 770 -19.55 -42.09 -6.68
C GLN A 770 -21.08 -42.04 -6.65
N ARG A 771 -21.61 -41.17 -5.78
CA ARG A 771 -23.04 -41.10 -5.47
C ARG A 771 -23.81 -40.03 -6.23
N ASN A 772 -23.13 -39.20 -7.02
CA ASN A 772 -23.74 -38.09 -7.78
C ASN A 772 -24.08 -38.45 -9.24
N GLY A 773 -24.09 -39.75 -9.56
CA GLY A 773 -24.37 -40.27 -10.88
C GLY A 773 -25.88 -40.35 -11.13
N SER A 774 -26.36 -39.74 -12.21
CA SER A 774 -27.74 -39.83 -12.66
C SER A 774 -27.82 -39.75 -14.19
N LEU A 775 -28.59 -40.65 -14.79
CA LEU A 775 -28.74 -40.68 -16.25
C LEU A 775 -29.72 -39.60 -16.73
N LEU A 776 -29.14 -38.57 -17.36
CA LEU A 776 -29.83 -37.46 -18.05
C LEU A 776 -30.79 -36.63 -17.19
N PRO A 777 -30.32 -36.00 -16.09
CA PRO A 777 -31.07 -34.90 -15.52
C PRO A 777 -31.20 -33.76 -16.56
N VAL A 778 -32.42 -33.37 -16.90
CA VAL A 778 -32.70 -32.34 -17.92
C VAL A 778 -32.74 -30.92 -17.35
N ALA A 779 -32.74 -30.79 -16.03
CA ALA A 779 -32.85 -29.51 -15.33
C ALA A 779 -31.51 -28.74 -15.30
N LEU A 780 -31.59 -27.41 -15.20
CA LEU A 780 -30.42 -26.54 -15.04
C LEU A 780 -29.68 -26.77 -13.70
N THR A 781 -30.37 -27.32 -12.72
CA THR A 781 -29.87 -27.68 -11.39
C THR A 781 -29.33 -29.11 -11.31
N GLY A 782 -29.28 -29.85 -12.44
CA GLY A 782 -29.02 -31.29 -12.40
C GLY A 782 -30.17 -32.02 -11.73
N ASP A 783 -29.90 -33.17 -11.14
CA ASP A 783 -30.89 -33.80 -10.26
C ASP A 783 -31.07 -32.94 -8.99
N ASN A 784 -32.32 -32.83 -8.53
CA ASN A 784 -32.68 -31.96 -7.41
C ASN A 784 -32.57 -32.66 -6.05
N ASP A 785 -32.35 -33.98 -6.02
CA ASP A 785 -32.46 -34.77 -4.78
C ASP A 785 -31.35 -35.86 -4.67
N ASP A 786 -30.07 -35.49 -4.78
CA ASP A 786 -28.95 -36.33 -4.27
C ASP A 786 -28.41 -35.79 -2.94
#